data_AF-A0A8T5KTY4-F1
#
_entry.id   AF-A0A8T5KTY4-F1
#
_cell.length_a   1.000
_cell.length_b   1.000
_cell.length_c   1.000
_cell.angle_alpha   90.00
_cell.angle_beta   90.00
_cell.angle_gamma   90.00
#
_symmetry.space_group_name_H-M   'P 1'
#
loop_
_entity.id
_entity.type
_entity.pdbx_description
1 polymer ?
#
loop_
_entity_poly.entity_id
_entity_poly.type
_entity_poly.pdbx_seq_one_letter_code
_entity_poly.pdbx_strand_id
1 'polypeptide(L)'
;MKSIIILLPVIFFLFSSTVSAVSYVNSCQNLDQADETYILTDDITLGSTGICFRIQDEGITFDLGGHTILFDTSPIVNVPNPSFEQGSGSYPSNWDFSNANEGYWDDTGWFYRHGGDHSVVFPSGATPGSYIESDSFTVPAGDYEAYVLFHGFISHPTLDVIGVSGETCSVVELQNGKKYQNYIFCSFSVSSSTSASLRIGISGSPGDDPPVVFDHAEVHPEKVDNAPIKAYTGADGLEIRNGKIIQGDVKSMGGSAIFLDKVGGTRTSSIHDLEITMSGVDTSAILFQTINGLEIYDNKITQTATYTRNRHEMHALIEGHSRNHDMYIHDNELTGGYQSGVRIGSLSSNINVYNNVIDMNTAVTNGFAVHLYRVEGSDVYNNTITGYGEGISIERNGSSQVFNNTIDMIQYKNPEYPLYDASIQGLCARGIKLEVAKDVHVHDNKITTTSDANSYVTCPMNIDSPKDVIVENNEFTSIASVVPSGPDSGFFTNIGVMFQKFDESAGSNLVFRDNIIHSNQAGLQAYEVYGPLKIEDNTFVNTGDTSYKFVFVTGWPALSLSDLTFYNTTNTNTNLDTADAGWSSSDGWNYFVDWPISVNVEDGVGIPIPNAQVTITRDSDSQVMYSGSTGSSGRVIAENIRFFEVVGHTGKTYYVNHEGPYTVEVVYGDTQTRPVAYDTSKDVTFIFGAGVCPDVNSDGAVDIMDLAMVIFAQGRDQNDPYWHAYDHMDVTDDGMVNFDDISRVISYLGYTCS
;
A
#
# COMPACT_ATOMS: atom_id res chain seq x y z
N MET A 1 71.12 -20.81 12.59
CA MET A 1 69.75 -20.74 13.15
C MET A 1 68.90 -21.76 12.41
N LYS A 2 68.20 -22.63 13.16
CA LYS A 2 67.42 -23.74 12.61
C LYS A 2 66.08 -23.21 12.10
N SER A 3 65.83 -23.30 10.80
CA SER A 3 64.51 -23.07 10.23
C SER A 3 63.65 -24.32 10.44
N ILE A 4 62.56 -24.17 11.18
CA ILE A 4 61.53 -25.18 11.39
C ILE A 4 60.61 -25.13 10.17
N ILE A 5 60.63 -26.19 9.36
CA ILE A 5 59.63 -26.43 8.32
C ILE A 5 58.45 -27.11 9.00
N ILE A 6 57.34 -26.37 9.16
CA ILE A 6 56.05 -26.93 9.59
C ILE A 6 55.39 -27.53 8.34
N LEU A 7 55.39 -28.86 8.23
CA LEU A 7 54.50 -29.56 7.30
C LEU A 7 53.07 -29.43 7.83
N LEU A 8 52.26 -28.56 7.23
CA LEU A 8 50.81 -28.64 7.34
C LEU A 8 50.33 -29.85 6.52
N PRO A 9 49.61 -30.83 7.12
CA PRO A 9 48.95 -31.86 6.35
C PRO A 9 47.82 -31.20 5.55
N VAL A 10 47.92 -31.27 4.22
CA VAL A 10 46.79 -31.01 3.32
C VAL A 10 45.78 -32.12 3.56
N ILE A 11 44.83 -31.88 4.46
CA ILE A 11 43.66 -32.73 4.65
C ILE A 11 42.77 -32.47 3.43
N PHE A 12 42.83 -33.38 2.46
CA PHE A 12 41.80 -33.49 1.43
C PHE A 12 40.50 -33.90 2.14
N PHE A 13 39.65 -32.93 2.46
CA PHE A 13 38.25 -33.21 2.73
C PHE A 13 37.63 -33.69 1.41
N LEU A 14 37.58 -35.01 1.24
CA LEU A 14 36.71 -35.64 0.25
C LEU A 14 35.29 -35.34 0.71
N PHE A 15 34.71 -34.25 0.20
CA PHE A 15 33.28 -34.03 0.28
C PHE A 15 32.62 -35.14 -0.54
N SER A 16 32.23 -36.21 0.15
CA SER A 16 31.35 -37.23 -0.41
C SER A 16 30.01 -36.54 -0.64
N SER A 17 29.74 -36.10 -1.86
CA SER A 17 28.40 -35.71 -2.28
C SER A 17 27.53 -36.96 -2.17
N THR A 18 26.80 -37.09 -1.08
CA THR A 18 25.74 -38.09 -0.94
C THR A 18 24.72 -37.78 -2.01
N VAL A 19 24.64 -38.63 -3.03
CA VAL A 19 23.54 -38.58 -3.99
C VAL A 19 22.27 -38.85 -3.18
N SER A 20 21.36 -37.89 -3.15
CA SER A 20 20.05 -38.06 -2.53
C SER A 20 19.38 -39.31 -3.12
N ALA A 21 18.77 -40.13 -2.28
CA ALA A 21 17.97 -41.25 -2.76
C ALA A 21 16.83 -40.71 -3.63
N VAL A 22 16.43 -41.48 -4.66
CA VAL A 22 15.30 -41.12 -5.52
C VAL A 22 14.25 -42.20 -5.42
N SER A 23 13.04 -41.82 -5.02
CA SER A 23 11.87 -42.68 -4.96
C SER A 23 10.81 -42.21 -5.95
N TYR A 24 10.30 -43.14 -6.76
CA TYR A 24 9.21 -42.84 -7.72
C TYR A 24 7.86 -43.14 -7.07
N VAL A 25 6.95 -42.18 -7.14
CA VAL A 25 5.61 -42.28 -6.55
C VAL A 25 4.54 -42.15 -7.64
N ASN A 26 3.43 -42.87 -7.52
CA ASN A 26 2.31 -42.83 -8.46
C ASN A 26 0.94 -42.90 -7.77
N SER A 27 0.92 -42.76 -6.44
CA SER A 27 -0.29 -42.77 -5.63
C SER A 27 -0.05 -42.03 -4.32
N CYS A 28 -1.15 -41.61 -3.67
CA CYS A 28 -1.14 -40.98 -2.35
C CYS A 28 -0.39 -41.82 -1.31
N GLN A 29 0.52 -41.19 -0.57
CA GLN A 29 1.32 -41.82 0.48
C GLN A 29 1.98 -40.76 1.37
N ASN A 30 2.60 -41.21 2.46
CA ASN A 30 3.50 -40.37 3.24
C ASN A 30 4.87 -40.31 2.55
N LEU A 31 5.50 -39.14 2.57
CA LEU A 31 6.88 -38.90 2.17
C LEU A 31 7.66 -38.68 3.46
N ASP A 32 8.42 -39.71 3.88
CA ASP A 32 8.88 -39.85 5.26
C ASP A 32 10.33 -40.29 5.41
N GLN A 33 11.13 -40.23 4.34
CA GLN A 33 12.57 -40.46 4.41
C GLN A 33 13.33 -39.14 4.26
N ALA A 34 14.11 -38.79 5.28
CA ALA A 34 14.96 -37.60 5.26
C ALA A 34 15.90 -37.56 4.04
N ASP A 35 16.14 -36.36 3.52
CA ASP A 35 17.03 -36.08 2.38
C ASP A 35 16.71 -36.87 1.10
N GLU A 36 15.48 -37.38 0.94
CA GLU A 36 15.03 -38.14 -0.24
C GLU A 36 14.29 -37.26 -1.26
N THR A 37 14.54 -37.51 -2.54
CA THR A 37 13.79 -36.94 -3.66
C THR A 37 12.66 -37.90 -4.09
N TYR A 38 11.41 -37.47 -3.94
CA TYR A 38 10.25 -38.16 -4.46
C TYR A 38 9.83 -37.55 -5.79
N ILE A 39 9.73 -38.38 -6.84
CA ILE A 39 9.31 -37.97 -8.17
C ILE A 39 7.95 -38.60 -8.49
N LEU A 40 6.94 -37.77 -8.71
CA LEU A 40 5.63 -38.22 -9.19
C LEU A 40 5.76 -38.71 -10.64
N THR A 41 5.13 -39.85 -10.95
CA THR A 41 5.26 -40.54 -12.25
C THR A 41 3.94 -40.75 -12.99
N ASP A 42 2.82 -40.40 -12.35
CA ASP A 42 1.48 -40.46 -12.91
C ASP A 42 0.64 -39.30 -12.39
N ASP A 43 -0.36 -38.87 -13.16
CA ASP A 43 -1.34 -37.87 -12.70
C ASP A 43 -2.21 -38.47 -11.57
N ILE A 44 -2.57 -37.63 -10.60
CA ILE A 44 -3.37 -38.03 -9.45
C ILE A 44 -4.73 -37.34 -9.51
N THR A 45 -5.82 -38.08 -9.31
CA THR A 45 -7.17 -37.52 -9.18
C THR A 45 -7.77 -37.87 -7.82
N LEU A 46 -8.18 -36.85 -7.06
CA LEU A 46 -8.79 -36.97 -5.74
C LEU A 46 -10.23 -36.49 -5.76
N GLY A 47 -11.12 -37.19 -5.05
CA GLY A 47 -12.49 -36.73 -4.80
C GLY A 47 -12.53 -35.53 -3.83
N SER A 48 -13.64 -35.38 -3.11
CA SER A 48 -13.90 -34.23 -2.23
C SER A 48 -13.20 -34.26 -0.88
N THR A 49 -12.44 -35.31 -0.53
CA THR A 49 -11.80 -35.36 0.79
C THR A 49 -10.40 -35.96 0.76
N GLY A 50 -9.47 -35.25 1.41
CA GLY A 50 -8.27 -35.87 1.96
C GLY A 50 -6.94 -35.22 1.59
N ILE A 51 -5.96 -35.56 2.42
CA ILE A 51 -4.54 -35.30 2.18
C ILE A 51 -4.02 -36.47 1.35
N CYS A 52 -3.42 -36.22 0.19
CA CYS A 52 -2.84 -37.27 -0.64
C CYS A 52 -1.37 -37.51 -0.29
N PHE A 53 -0.58 -36.45 -0.21
CA PHE A 53 0.84 -36.50 0.12
C PHE A 53 1.09 -35.79 1.45
N ARG A 54 1.61 -36.54 2.43
CA ARG A 54 2.01 -36.02 3.75
C ARG A 54 3.53 -36.03 3.85
N ILE A 55 4.13 -34.86 3.95
CA ILE A 55 5.57 -34.70 4.13
C ILE A 55 5.86 -34.64 5.63
N GLN A 56 6.72 -35.54 6.12
CA GLN A 56 6.91 -35.77 7.57
C GLN A 56 8.37 -35.76 8.05
N ASP A 57 9.35 -35.55 7.15
CA ASP A 57 10.78 -35.58 7.49
C ASP A 57 11.56 -34.45 6.78
N GLU A 58 12.79 -34.20 7.22
CA GLU A 58 13.61 -33.07 6.77
C GLU A 58 14.28 -33.31 5.41
N GLY A 59 14.54 -32.25 4.64
CA GLY A 59 15.28 -32.29 3.38
C GLY A 59 14.58 -33.02 2.25
N ILE A 60 13.27 -33.24 2.35
CA ILE A 60 12.49 -33.90 1.30
C ILE A 60 12.32 -32.97 0.10
N THR A 61 12.65 -33.47 -1.09
CA THR A 61 12.24 -32.84 -2.36
C THR A 61 11.04 -33.63 -2.93
N PHE A 62 9.90 -32.97 -3.12
CA PHE A 62 8.76 -33.53 -3.84
C PHE A 62 8.64 -32.87 -5.22
N ASP A 63 9.18 -33.55 -6.23
CA ASP A 63 9.13 -33.17 -7.64
C ASP A 63 7.89 -33.79 -8.29
N LEU A 64 6.96 -32.97 -8.77
CA LEU A 64 5.76 -33.45 -9.44
C LEU A 64 6.05 -34.00 -10.85
N GLY A 65 7.29 -33.92 -11.35
CA GLY A 65 7.71 -34.57 -12.59
C GLY A 65 6.99 -34.08 -13.85
N GLY A 66 6.37 -32.90 -13.81
CA GLY A 66 5.49 -32.37 -14.85
C GLY A 66 4.06 -32.94 -14.83
N HIS A 67 3.71 -33.76 -13.83
CA HIS A 67 2.39 -34.35 -13.66
C HIS A 67 1.40 -33.41 -12.97
N THR A 68 0.12 -33.78 -13.04
CA THR A 68 -0.99 -33.02 -12.47
C THR A 68 -1.59 -33.73 -11.26
N ILE A 69 -1.80 -32.99 -10.18
CA ILE A 69 -2.69 -33.38 -9.08
C ILE A 69 -4.01 -32.63 -9.23
N LEU A 70 -5.04 -33.32 -9.68
CA LEU A 70 -6.41 -32.82 -9.74
C LEU A 70 -7.14 -33.25 -8.46
N PHE A 71 -7.51 -32.32 -7.60
CA PHE A 71 -8.23 -32.63 -6.36
C PHE A 71 -9.65 -32.07 -6.41
N ASP A 72 -10.51 -32.50 -5.48
CA ASP A 72 -11.87 -31.96 -5.38
C ASP A 72 -12.74 -32.25 -6.62
N THR A 73 -12.73 -33.51 -7.05
CA THR A 73 -13.45 -33.99 -8.26
C THR A 73 -14.73 -34.76 -7.97
N SER A 74 -15.26 -34.67 -6.75
CA SER A 74 -16.58 -35.25 -6.45
C SER A 74 -17.67 -34.67 -7.38
N PRO A 75 -18.84 -35.32 -7.49
CA PRO A 75 -19.91 -34.76 -8.31
C PRO A 75 -20.40 -33.43 -7.72
N ILE A 76 -20.51 -32.41 -8.57
CA ILE A 76 -21.00 -31.07 -8.21
C ILE A 76 -22.48 -31.15 -7.84
N VAL A 77 -22.88 -30.47 -6.77
CA VAL A 77 -24.29 -30.20 -6.50
C VAL A 77 -24.69 -28.90 -7.20
N ASN A 78 -25.43 -29.01 -8.30
CA ASN A 78 -25.84 -27.85 -9.07
C ASN A 78 -27.21 -27.34 -8.59
N VAL A 79 -27.20 -26.34 -7.70
CA VAL A 79 -28.42 -25.61 -7.33
C VAL A 79 -28.87 -24.78 -8.55
N PRO A 80 -30.11 -24.91 -9.04
CA PRO A 80 -30.57 -24.13 -10.17
C PRO A 80 -30.60 -22.63 -9.85
N ASN A 81 -29.97 -21.83 -10.70
CA ASN A 81 -29.95 -20.36 -10.59
C ASN A 81 -29.54 -19.87 -9.18
N PRO A 82 -28.34 -20.25 -8.69
CA PRO A 82 -27.95 -20.04 -7.30
C PRO A 82 -27.76 -18.55 -6.98
N SER A 83 -27.33 -17.76 -7.95
CA SER A 83 -27.10 -16.31 -7.84
C SER A 83 -28.31 -15.46 -8.24
N PHE A 84 -29.47 -16.08 -8.49
CA PHE A 84 -30.69 -15.41 -8.95
C PHE A 84 -30.55 -14.58 -10.24
N GLU A 85 -29.51 -14.76 -11.06
CA GLU A 85 -29.25 -13.94 -12.26
C GLU A 85 -30.09 -14.31 -13.48
N GLN A 86 -30.83 -15.42 -13.41
CA GLN A 86 -31.69 -15.89 -14.50
C GLN A 86 -33.16 -15.67 -14.13
N GLY A 87 -33.97 -15.19 -15.06
CA GLY A 87 -35.40 -14.95 -14.82
C GLY A 87 -36.06 -14.06 -15.86
N SER A 88 -37.33 -13.73 -15.61
CA SER A 88 -38.06 -12.74 -16.42
C SER A 88 -39.16 -12.09 -15.58
N GLY A 89 -39.37 -10.78 -15.76
CA GLY A 89 -40.36 -10.05 -14.97
C GLY A 89 -39.85 -9.79 -13.55
N SER A 90 -40.67 -10.09 -12.55
CA SER A 90 -40.38 -9.78 -11.14
C SER A 90 -39.81 -10.96 -10.34
N TYR A 91 -39.49 -12.08 -10.98
CA TYR A 91 -39.07 -13.31 -10.31
C TYR A 91 -37.89 -13.99 -11.04
N PRO A 92 -36.90 -14.52 -10.30
CA PRO A 92 -35.89 -15.40 -10.88
C PRO A 92 -36.53 -16.70 -11.35
N SER A 93 -35.98 -17.30 -12.42
CA SER A 93 -36.37 -18.64 -12.86
C SER A 93 -35.90 -19.69 -11.87
N ASN A 94 -36.60 -20.82 -11.82
CA ASN A 94 -36.26 -21.98 -10.99
C ASN A 94 -36.40 -21.75 -9.47
N TRP A 95 -37.12 -20.71 -9.07
CA TRP A 95 -37.47 -20.44 -7.68
C TRP A 95 -38.97 -20.17 -7.58
N ASP A 96 -39.65 -20.87 -6.67
CA ASP A 96 -41.09 -20.74 -6.44
C ASP A 96 -41.39 -19.66 -5.37
N PHE A 97 -42.09 -18.60 -5.80
CA PHE A 97 -42.53 -17.49 -4.95
C PHE A 97 -43.95 -17.66 -4.40
N SER A 98 -44.59 -18.82 -4.59
CA SER A 98 -45.98 -19.07 -4.16
C SER A 98 -46.22 -18.85 -2.66
N ASN A 99 -45.16 -18.94 -1.84
CA ASN A 99 -45.18 -18.70 -0.39
C ASN A 99 -44.56 -17.36 0.03
N ALA A 100 -44.24 -16.47 -0.91
CA ALA A 100 -43.65 -15.15 -0.66
C ALA A 100 -44.17 -14.14 -1.70
N ASN A 101 -45.47 -13.88 -1.69
CA ASN A 101 -46.10 -12.98 -2.68
C ASN A 101 -45.61 -11.52 -2.57
N GLU A 102 -45.05 -11.13 -1.42
CA GLU A 102 -44.42 -9.82 -1.21
C GLU A 102 -42.95 -9.79 -1.66
N GLY A 103 -42.31 -10.94 -1.84
CA GLY A 103 -40.95 -11.06 -2.31
C GLY A 103 -40.83 -10.66 -3.78
N TYR A 104 -39.73 -10.02 -4.15
CA TYR A 104 -39.49 -9.59 -5.53
C TYR A 104 -38.01 -9.69 -5.91
N TRP A 105 -37.77 -9.76 -7.21
CA TRP A 105 -36.46 -9.75 -7.83
C TRP A 105 -36.00 -8.30 -8.09
N ASP A 106 -34.88 -7.88 -7.52
CA ASP A 106 -34.38 -6.51 -7.60
C ASP A 106 -33.16 -6.39 -8.52
N ASP A 107 -33.31 -5.61 -9.60
CA ASP A 107 -32.25 -5.24 -10.54
C ASP A 107 -31.73 -3.81 -10.33
N THR A 108 -32.31 -3.04 -9.40
CA THR A 108 -32.06 -1.60 -9.27
C THR A 108 -30.71 -1.24 -8.65
N GLY A 109 -30.01 -2.20 -8.04
CA GLY A 109 -28.68 -2.03 -7.46
C GLY A 109 -28.69 -1.30 -6.13
N TRP A 110 -29.86 -1.14 -5.52
CA TRP A 110 -30.05 -0.50 -4.22
C TRP A 110 -29.57 -1.35 -3.07
N PHE A 111 -29.62 -2.67 -3.25
CA PHE A 111 -29.18 -3.62 -2.25
C PHE A 111 -27.82 -4.22 -2.61
N TYR A 112 -27.14 -4.69 -1.58
CA TYR A 112 -25.82 -5.27 -1.63
C TYR A 112 -25.81 -6.59 -2.43
N ARG A 113 -24.88 -6.73 -3.38
CA ARG A 113 -24.81 -7.86 -4.33
C ARG A 113 -23.44 -8.53 -4.34
N HIS A 114 -23.27 -9.66 -3.68
CA HIS A 114 -22.03 -10.42 -3.75
C HIS A 114 -21.64 -10.83 -5.18
N GLY A 115 -22.59 -11.03 -6.09
CA GLY A 115 -22.30 -11.24 -7.50
C GLY A 115 -23.48 -10.91 -8.40
N GLY A 116 -23.20 -10.45 -9.62
CA GLY A 116 -24.20 -10.24 -10.66
C GLY A 116 -25.06 -8.97 -10.53
N ASP A 117 -26.19 -8.96 -11.22
CA ASP A 117 -27.08 -7.83 -11.44
C ASP A 117 -28.42 -7.95 -10.69
N HIS A 118 -28.68 -9.05 -9.96
CA HIS A 118 -29.98 -9.26 -9.31
C HIS A 118 -29.88 -9.88 -7.91
N SER A 119 -30.85 -9.55 -7.07
CA SER A 119 -31.04 -10.19 -5.76
C SER A 119 -32.51 -10.46 -5.48
N VAL A 120 -32.82 -11.35 -4.54
CA VAL A 120 -34.18 -11.58 -4.04
C VAL A 120 -34.42 -10.74 -2.79
N VAL A 121 -35.45 -9.91 -2.80
CA VAL A 121 -35.78 -9.00 -1.70
C VAL A 121 -37.10 -9.39 -1.05
N PHE A 122 -37.07 -9.55 0.27
CA PHE A 122 -38.23 -9.60 1.15
C PHE A 122 -38.39 -8.21 1.78
N PRO A 123 -39.42 -7.42 1.40
CA PRO A 123 -39.56 -6.05 1.86
C PRO A 123 -39.80 -5.94 3.37
N SER A 124 -39.60 -4.74 3.91
CA SER A 124 -40.02 -4.41 5.27
C SER A 124 -41.52 -4.71 5.44
N GLY A 125 -41.87 -5.45 6.49
CA GLY A 125 -43.24 -5.92 6.76
C GLY A 125 -43.67 -7.18 6.01
N ALA A 126 -42.77 -7.87 5.29
CA ALA A 126 -43.07 -9.19 4.71
C ALA A 126 -43.61 -10.18 5.77
N THR A 127 -44.54 -11.05 5.37
CA THR A 127 -45.25 -11.93 6.31
C THR A 127 -44.27 -12.94 6.94
N PRO A 128 -44.17 -13.05 8.29
CA PRO A 128 -43.34 -14.09 8.91
C PRO A 128 -43.72 -15.49 8.43
N GLY A 129 -42.71 -16.31 8.12
CA GLY A 129 -42.86 -17.61 7.50
C GLY A 129 -42.93 -17.57 5.96
N SER A 130 -42.78 -16.39 5.33
CA SER A 130 -42.66 -16.31 3.88
C SER A 130 -41.34 -16.90 3.43
N TYR A 131 -41.37 -17.68 2.34
CA TYR A 131 -40.17 -18.29 1.77
C TYR A 131 -40.29 -18.46 0.26
N ILE A 132 -39.14 -18.60 -0.38
CA ILE A 132 -39.02 -19.10 -1.74
C ILE A 132 -38.27 -20.44 -1.72
N GLU A 133 -38.53 -21.28 -2.70
CA GLU A 133 -37.93 -22.61 -2.79
C GLU A 133 -37.36 -22.85 -4.19
N SER A 134 -36.14 -23.35 -4.27
CA SER A 134 -35.51 -23.69 -5.54
C SER A 134 -36.21 -24.89 -6.19
N ASP A 135 -36.09 -25.03 -7.50
CA ASP A 135 -36.33 -26.30 -8.18
C ASP A 135 -35.45 -27.40 -7.55
N SER A 136 -35.92 -28.64 -7.62
CA SER A 136 -35.21 -29.77 -7.04
C SER A 136 -33.89 -30.07 -7.78
N PHE A 137 -32.83 -30.35 -7.03
CA PHE A 137 -31.53 -30.80 -7.52
C PHE A 137 -31.11 -32.13 -6.88
N THR A 138 -30.07 -32.76 -7.43
CA THR A 138 -29.56 -34.04 -6.94
C THR A 138 -28.33 -33.83 -6.05
N VAL A 139 -28.36 -34.38 -4.84
CA VAL A 139 -27.22 -34.42 -3.92
C VAL A 139 -26.69 -35.85 -3.84
N PRO A 140 -25.44 -36.13 -4.27
CA PRO A 140 -24.82 -37.46 -4.12
C PRO A 140 -24.61 -37.84 -2.65
N ALA A 141 -24.32 -39.11 -2.34
CA ALA A 141 -23.99 -39.51 -0.97
C ALA A 141 -22.73 -38.78 -0.45
N GLY A 142 -22.75 -38.30 0.79
CA GLY A 142 -21.66 -37.52 1.40
C GLY A 142 -22.13 -36.53 2.45
N ASP A 143 -21.19 -35.74 2.95
CA ASP A 143 -21.40 -34.64 3.89
C ASP A 143 -21.32 -33.30 3.14
N TYR A 144 -22.29 -32.42 3.38
CA TYR A 144 -22.49 -31.17 2.63
C TYR A 144 -22.79 -30.01 3.56
N GLU A 145 -22.50 -28.81 3.07
CA GLU A 145 -22.91 -27.54 3.62
C GLU A 145 -23.72 -26.80 2.54
N ALA A 146 -24.96 -26.47 2.86
CA ALA A 146 -25.72 -25.46 2.12
C ALA A 146 -25.42 -24.10 2.74
N TYR A 147 -25.31 -23.04 1.96
CA TYR A 147 -25.30 -21.70 2.50
C TYR A 147 -26.09 -20.72 1.63
N VAL A 148 -26.48 -19.61 2.23
CA VAL A 148 -27.05 -18.46 1.53
C VAL A 148 -26.42 -17.16 2.03
N LEU A 149 -26.01 -16.30 1.11
CA LEU A 149 -25.58 -14.93 1.38
C LEU A 149 -26.79 -14.02 1.48
N PHE A 150 -26.85 -13.23 2.55
CA PHE A 150 -27.95 -12.29 2.75
C PHE A 150 -27.52 -10.97 3.39
N HIS A 151 -28.34 -9.95 3.17
CA HIS A 151 -28.31 -8.67 3.85
C HIS A 151 -29.62 -8.45 4.60
N GLY A 152 -29.53 -7.93 5.82
CA GLY A 152 -30.68 -7.75 6.70
C GLY A 152 -30.34 -8.06 8.15
N PHE A 153 -31.32 -7.98 9.04
CA PHE A 153 -31.12 -8.36 10.44
C PHE A 153 -31.12 -9.87 10.62
N ILE A 154 -30.22 -10.34 11.50
CA ILE A 154 -29.89 -11.75 11.75
C ILE A 154 -31.06 -12.57 12.32
N SER A 155 -32.04 -11.94 12.98
CA SER A 155 -33.13 -12.65 13.67
C SER A 155 -34.20 -13.22 12.75
N HIS A 156 -34.18 -12.89 11.47
CA HIS A 156 -35.30 -13.17 10.56
C HIS A 156 -34.99 -14.18 9.47
N PRO A 157 -33.85 -14.21 8.78
CA PRO A 157 -33.69 -15.06 7.61
C PRO A 157 -33.56 -16.53 8.01
N THR A 158 -34.04 -17.40 7.14
CA THR A 158 -34.00 -18.85 7.30
C THR A 158 -33.42 -19.51 6.06
N LEU A 159 -32.74 -20.63 6.26
CA LEU A 159 -32.30 -21.56 5.23
C LEU A 159 -32.70 -22.96 5.70
N ASP A 160 -33.40 -23.71 4.85
CA ASP A 160 -33.68 -25.14 5.05
C ASP A 160 -33.26 -25.91 3.80
N VAL A 161 -32.81 -27.16 3.98
CA VAL A 161 -32.52 -28.10 2.89
C VAL A 161 -33.61 -29.17 2.87
N ILE A 162 -34.55 -29.03 1.94
CA ILE A 162 -35.70 -29.93 1.86
C ILE A 162 -35.28 -31.24 1.18
N GLY A 163 -35.76 -32.38 1.69
CA GLY A 163 -35.50 -33.70 1.11
C GLY A 163 -34.32 -34.45 1.73
N VAL A 164 -33.58 -33.82 2.66
CA VAL A 164 -32.52 -34.46 3.46
C VAL A 164 -32.94 -34.60 4.92
N SER A 165 -32.18 -35.34 5.72
CA SER A 165 -32.46 -35.57 7.14
C SER A 165 -31.26 -35.21 8.00
N GLY A 166 -31.49 -34.66 9.20
CA GLY A 166 -30.42 -34.39 10.17
C GLY A 166 -29.66 -33.08 9.90
N GLU A 167 -30.26 -32.14 9.17
CA GLU A 167 -29.67 -30.82 8.95
C GLU A 167 -29.50 -30.05 10.26
N THR A 168 -28.39 -29.33 10.37
CA THR A 168 -28.12 -28.40 11.47
C THR A 168 -27.75 -27.05 10.87
N CYS A 169 -28.66 -26.08 11.02
CA CYS A 169 -28.47 -24.73 10.50
C CYS A 169 -27.95 -23.78 11.57
N SER A 170 -27.02 -22.91 11.18
CA SER A 170 -26.46 -21.86 12.01
C SER A 170 -26.40 -20.56 11.21
N VAL A 171 -26.75 -19.45 11.86
CA VAL A 171 -26.57 -18.11 11.30
C VAL A 171 -25.26 -17.55 11.84
N VAL A 172 -24.38 -17.08 10.95
CA VAL A 172 -23.13 -16.43 11.35
C VAL A 172 -23.27 -14.93 11.17
N GLU A 173 -23.11 -14.21 12.29
CA GLU A 173 -23.00 -12.75 12.30
C GLU A 173 -21.55 -12.37 12.04
N LEU A 174 -21.30 -11.63 10.95
CA LEU A 174 -19.95 -11.19 10.60
C LEU A 174 -19.52 -9.89 11.29
N GLN A 175 -20.45 -9.09 11.83
CA GLN A 175 -20.13 -7.91 12.66
C GLN A 175 -21.20 -7.58 13.70
N ASN A 176 -20.77 -7.52 14.98
CA ASN A 176 -21.58 -7.14 16.15
C ASN A 176 -22.43 -5.87 15.93
N GLY A 177 -23.73 -6.05 15.67
CA GLY A 177 -24.76 -5.04 15.86
C GLY A 177 -24.90 -3.95 14.78
N LYS A 178 -24.33 -4.14 13.57
CA LYS A 178 -24.56 -3.26 12.41
C LYS A 178 -25.01 -4.03 11.17
N LYS A 179 -25.69 -3.32 10.26
CA LYS A 179 -26.51 -3.80 9.13
C LYS A 179 -25.78 -4.51 7.98
N TYR A 180 -24.74 -5.31 8.19
CA TYR A 180 -23.88 -5.72 7.08
C TYR A 180 -23.63 -7.23 7.02
N GLN A 181 -23.59 -7.73 5.78
CA GLN A 181 -23.25 -9.06 5.29
C GLN A 181 -23.32 -10.20 6.30
N ASN A 182 -24.27 -11.09 6.09
CA ASN A 182 -24.39 -12.30 6.88
C ASN A 182 -24.57 -13.49 5.94
N TYR A 183 -24.31 -14.68 6.47
CA TYR A 183 -24.66 -15.90 5.79
C TYR A 183 -25.31 -16.87 6.77
N ILE A 184 -26.22 -17.68 6.25
CA ILE A 184 -26.74 -18.85 6.94
C ILE A 184 -26.07 -20.04 6.30
N PHE A 185 -25.60 -20.98 7.10
CA PHE A 185 -25.15 -22.26 6.60
C PHE A 185 -25.87 -23.41 7.31
N CYS A 186 -26.08 -24.50 6.59
CA CYS A 186 -26.69 -25.72 7.10
C CYS A 186 -25.81 -26.90 6.73
N SER A 187 -25.26 -27.58 7.73
CA SER A 187 -24.52 -28.83 7.52
C SER A 187 -25.50 -30.01 7.53
N PHE A 188 -25.34 -30.93 6.59
CA PHE A 188 -26.20 -32.12 6.48
C PHE A 188 -25.46 -33.27 5.79
N SER A 189 -25.92 -34.50 6.03
CA SER A 189 -25.37 -35.71 5.41
C SER A 189 -26.43 -36.46 4.64
N VAL A 190 -26.05 -37.05 3.50
CA VAL A 190 -26.91 -37.92 2.70
C VAL A 190 -26.25 -39.28 2.50
N SER A 191 -26.97 -40.36 2.84
CA SER A 191 -26.43 -41.73 2.77
C SER A 191 -26.52 -42.37 1.38
N SER A 192 -27.36 -41.79 0.51
CA SER A 192 -27.51 -42.15 -0.89
C SER A 192 -27.84 -40.90 -1.71
N SER A 193 -27.62 -40.96 -3.02
CA SER A 193 -28.04 -39.88 -3.91
C SER A 193 -29.53 -39.56 -3.70
N THR A 194 -29.84 -38.31 -3.39
CA THR A 194 -31.17 -37.85 -2.95
C THR A 194 -31.56 -36.58 -3.69
N SER A 195 -32.85 -36.41 -3.97
CA SER A 195 -33.41 -35.17 -4.50
C SER A 195 -33.63 -34.18 -3.37
N ALA A 196 -33.09 -32.98 -3.48
CA ALA A 196 -33.23 -31.91 -2.49
C ALA A 196 -33.66 -30.59 -3.14
N SER A 197 -34.11 -29.62 -2.35
CA SER A 197 -34.31 -28.21 -2.75
C SER A 197 -33.82 -27.29 -1.63
N LEU A 198 -33.43 -26.06 -1.98
CA LEU A 198 -33.12 -25.02 -0.99
C LEU A 198 -34.36 -24.17 -0.75
N ARG A 199 -34.71 -23.98 0.52
CA ARG A 199 -35.76 -23.06 0.94
C ARG A 199 -35.12 -21.92 1.71
N ILE A 200 -35.31 -20.69 1.22
CA ILE A 200 -34.84 -19.48 1.89
C ILE A 200 -36.02 -18.56 2.18
N GLY A 201 -36.03 -17.93 3.34
CA GLY A 201 -37.20 -17.18 3.77
C GLY A 201 -36.94 -16.35 5.02
N ILE A 202 -38.03 -15.96 5.67
CA ILE A 202 -38.03 -15.18 6.90
C ILE A 202 -38.92 -15.84 7.97
N SER A 203 -38.50 -15.87 9.22
CA SER A 203 -39.21 -16.51 10.35
C SER A 203 -39.85 -15.53 11.34
N GLY A 204 -39.34 -14.30 11.43
CA GLY A 204 -39.85 -13.25 12.31
C GLY A 204 -40.64 -12.17 11.57
N SER A 205 -41.48 -11.43 12.28
CA SER A 205 -42.12 -10.23 11.75
C SER A 205 -41.04 -9.17 11.57
N PRO A 206 -40.73 -8.71 10.34
CA PRO A 206 -39.71 -7.69 10.16
C PRO A 206 -40.06 -6.39 10.91
N GLY A 207 -41.33 -6.11 11.25
CA GLY A 207 -41.66 -4.83 11.90
C GLY A 207 -41.19 -3.65 11.04
N ASP A 208 -40.56 -2.64 11.66
CA ASP A 208 -39.91 -1.51 10.95
C ASP A 208 -38.47 -1.84 10.46
N ASP A 209 -38.07 -3.12 10.47
CA ASP A 209 -36.76 -3.54 10.02
C ASP A 209 -36.60 -3.35 8.50
N PRO A 210 -35.38 -3.03 8.01
CA PRO A 210 -35.08 -2.96 6.60
C PRO A 210 -35.34 -4.31 5.90
N PRO A 211 -35.50 -4.31 4.57
CA PRO A 211 -35.66 -5.52 3.78
C PRO A 211 -34.57 -6.56 4.04
N VAL A 212 -34.94 -7.84 3.95
CA VAL A 212 -33.97 -8.96 3.87
C VAL A 212 -33.71 -9.25 2.40
N VAL A 213 -32.45 -9.31 2.01
CA VAL A 213 -32.02 -9.46 0.62
C VAL A 213 -31.14 -10.68 0.53
N PHE A 214 -31.51 -11.65 -0.30
CA PHE A 214 -30.72 -12.84 -0.60
C PHE A 214 -30.08 -12.69 -1.95
N ASP A 215 -28.81 -13.07 -2.07
CA ASP A 215 -28.04 -12.83 -3.29
C ASP A 215 -27.49 -14.11 -3.92
N HIS A 216 -27.09 -15.08 -3.10
CA HIS A 216 -26.52 -16.31 -3.62
C HIS A 216 -26.76 -17.48 -2.68
N ALA A 217 -27.23 -18.61 -3.19
CA ALA A 217 -27.54 -19.82 -2.43
C ALA A 217 -26.97 -21.07 -3.12
N GLU A 218 -26.08 -21.80 -2.44
CA GLU A 218 -25.41 -22.98 -2.99
C GLU A 218 -25.28 -24.13 -1.99
N VAL A 219 -24.87 -25.30 -2.51
CA VAL A 219 -24.55 -26.49 -1.74
C VAL A 219 -23.18 -26.99 -2.17
N HIS A 220 -22.28 -27.17 -1.21
CA HIS A 220 -20.95 -27.72 -1.43
C HIS A 220 -20.73 -28.90 -0.49
N PRO A 221 -19.75 -29.79 -0.76
CA PRO A 221 -19.27 -30.70 0.27
C PRO A 221 -18.83 -29.92 1.51
N GLU A 222 -19.11 -30.48 2.69
CA GLU A 222 -18.78 -29.84 3.97
C GLU A 222 -17.29 -29.44 4.00
N LYS A 223 -16.97 -28.31 4.64
CA LYS A 223 -15.60 -27.80 4.75
C LYS A 223 -14.68 -28.88 5.30
N VAL A 224 -13.90 -29.49 4.41
CA VAL A 224 -12.78 -30.34 4.77
C VAL A 224 -11.56 -29.50 4.51
N ASP A 225 -10.63 -29.43 5.47
CA ASP A 225 -9.28 -28.86 5.26
C ASP A 225 -8.57 -29.69 4.18
N ASN A 226 -8.95 -29.47 2.93
CA ASN A 226 -8.53 -30.19 1.76
C ASN A 226 -7.28 -29.51 1.26
N ALA A 227 -6.14 -30.18 1.46
CA ALA A 227 -4.95 -29.89 0.69
C ALA A 227 -4.35 -31.20 0.22
N PRO A 228 -4.19 -31.42 -1.11
CA PRO A 228 -3.59 -32.63 -1.62
C PRO A 228 -2.16 -32.83 -1.10
N ILE A 229 -1.43 -31.73 -0.83
CA ILE A 229 -0.10 -31.76 -0.25
C ILE A 229 -0.14 -31.07 1.12
N LYS A 230 0.30 -31.78 2.17
CA LYS A 230 0.51 -31.19 3.50
C LYS A 230 1.88 -31.51 4.05
N ALA A 231 2.53 -30.50 4.62
CA ALA A 231 3.75 -30.66 5.40
C ALA A 231 3.52 -30.17 6.83
N TYR A 232 4.12 -30.86 7.78
CA TYR A 232 4.00 -30.57 9.21
C TYR A 232 5.38 -30.37 9.84
N THR A 233 5.37 -30.11 11.15
CA THR A 233 6.57 -30.07 12.00
C THR A 233 7.55 -31.19 11.68
N GLY A 234 8.79 -30.80 11.39
CA GLY A 234 9.87 -31.73 11.02
C GLY A 234 10.23 -31.70 9.52
N ALA A 235 9.40 -31.11 8.67
CA ALA A 235 9.67 -31.00 7.23
C ALA A 235 10.63 -29.85 6.83
N ASP A 236 11.70 -29.63 7.60
CA ASP A 236 12.63 -28.53 7.38
C ASP A 236 13.44 -28.73 6.09
N GLY A 237 13.64 -27.67 5.29
CA GLY A 237 14.34 -27.80 4.00
C GLY A 237 13.55 -28.58 2.95
N LEU A 238 12.22 -28.54 3.03
CA LEU A 238 11.31 -29.10 2.03
C LEU A 238 11.41 -28.32 0.71
N GLU A 239 11.40 -29.02 -0.41
CA GLU A 239 11.25 -28.45 -1.76
C GLU A 239 10.03 -29.08 -2.45
N ILE A 240 9.08 -28.29 -2.97
CA ILE A 240 7.96 -28.77 -3.81
C ILE A 240 8.07 -28.09 -5.17
N ARG A 241 8.15 -28.86 -6.27
CA ARG A 241 8.35 -28.26 -7.59
C ARG A 241 7.82 -29.03 -8.80
N ASN A 242 7.83 -28.35 -9.96
CA ASN A 242 7.73 -28.92 -11.31
C ASN A 242 6.45 -29.72 -11.59
N GLY A 243 5.30 -29.06 -11.67
CA GLY A 243 4.05 -29.70 -12.08
C GLY A 243 2.81 -28.82 -11.90
N LYS A 244 1.63 -29.46 -11.85
CA LYS A 244 0.35 -28.76 -11.73
C LYS A 244 -0.47 -29.25 -10.54
N ILE A 245 -1.17 -28.33 -9.88
CA ILE A 245 -2.17 -28.66 -8.86
C ILE A 245 -3.46 -27.90 -9.18
N ILE A 246 -4.54 -28.63 -9.46
CA ILE A 246 -5.79 -28.07 -9.96
C ILE A 246 -6.92 -28.48 -9.03
N GLN A 247 -7.67 -27.50 -8.53
CA GLN A 247 -8.95 -27.74 -7.88
C GLN A 247 -10.02 -28.01 -8.93
N GLY A 248 -10.68 -29.16 -8.81
CA GLY A 248 -11.76 -29.60 -9.68
C GLY A 248 -13.06 -28.83 -9.46
N ASP A 249 -14.08 -29.24 -10.21
CA ASP A 249 -15.31 -28.44 -10.36
C ASP A 249 -16.20 -28.38 -9.11
N VAL A 250 -15.91 -29.18 -8.06
CA VAL A 250 -16.65 -29.16 -6.80
C VAL A 250 -16.51 -27.83 -6.08
N LYS A 251 -15.35 -27.17 -6.23
CA LYS A 251 -15.10 -25.85 -5.64
C LYS A 251 -15.32 -25.83 -4.14
N SER A 252 -14.90 -26.88 -3.43
CA SER A 252 -14.98 -26.98 -1.98
C SER A 252 -14.40 -25.74 -1.30
N MET A 253 -15.06 -25.35 -0.21
CA MET A 253 -14.76 -24.13 0.51
C MET A 253 -13.56 -24.32 1.45
N GLY A 254 -12.76 -23.27 1.66
CA GLY A 254 -11.69 -23.33 2.68
C GLY A 254 -10.50 -24.22 2.32
N GLY A 255 -10.44 -24.74 1.09
CA GLY A 255 -9.39 -25.62 0.61
C GLY A 255 -8.10 -24.88 0.24
N SER A 256 -7.00 -25.62 0.17
CA SER A 256 -5.73 -25.16 -0.39
C SER A 256 -5.07 -26.20 -1.28
N ALA A 257 -4.16 -25.82 -2.17
CA ALA A 257 -3.39 -26.80 -2.93
C ALA A 257 -2.23 -27.35 -2.09
N ILE A 258 -1.58 -26.46 -1.34
CA ILE A 258 -0.46 -26.79 -0.44
C ILE A 258 -0.76 -26.18 0.93
N PHE A 259 -0.61 -26.99 1.97
CA PHE A 259 -0.71 -26.53 3.35
C PHE A 259 0.55 -26.86 4.17
N LEU A 260 1.15 -25.85 4.80
CA LEU A 260 2.32 -26.00 5.67
C LEU A 260 2.01 -25.54 7.11
N ASP A 261 2.20 -26.41 8.11
CA ASP A 261 2.08 -26.05 9.53
C ASP A 261 3.38 -26.32 10.28
N LYS A 262 4.01 -25.26 10.81
CA LYS A 262 5.25 -25.34 11.61
C LYS A 262 6.41 -25.97 10.86
N VAL A 263 6.57 -25.59 9.60
CA VAL A 263 7.72 -25.98 8.76
C VAL A 263 8.78 -24.89 8.87
N GLY A 264 10.02 -25.24 9.19
CA GLY A 264 11.10 -24.27 9.31
C GLY A 264 12.02 -24.56 10.48
N GLY A 265 13.31 -24.28 10.27
CA GLY A 265 14.35 -24.63 11.21
C GLY A 265 15.72 -24.17 10.73
N THR A 266 16.62 -25.12 10.48
CA THR A 266 18.00 -24.81 10.04
C THR A 266 18.17 -24.73 8.52
N ARG A 267 17.17 -25.18 7.76
CA ARG A 267 17.18 -25.24 6.29
C ARG A 267 15.98 -24.46 5.75
N THR A 268 16.22 -23.64 4.73
CA THR A 268 15.17 -22.93 4.00
C THR A 268 14.38 -23.91 3.15
N SER A 269 13.05 -23.87 3.26
CA SER A 269 12.14 -24.61 2.39
C SER A 269 11.81 -23.79 1.13
N SER A 270 11.34 -24.43 0.06
CA SER A 270 10.95 -23.76 -1.17
C SER A 270 9.74 -24.39 -1.88
N ILE A 271 8.96 -23.56 -2.57
CA ILE A 271 7.86 -23.96 -3.45
C ILE A 271 8.02 -23.21 -4.77
N HIS A 272 8.28 -23.91 -5.87
CA HIS A 272 8.58 -23.25 -7.14
C HIS A 272 8.28 -24.08 -8.40
N ASP A 273 8.26 -23.44 -9.56
CA ASP A 273 7.97 -24.07 -10.86
C ASP A 273 6.61 -24.82 -10.87
N LEU A 274 5.59 -24.29 -10.19
CA LEU A 274 4.24 -24.87 -10.16
C LEU A 274 3.23 -24.03 -10.94
N GLU A 275 2.26 -24.72 -11.54
CA GLU A 275 1.00 -24.12 -12.01
C GLU A 275 -0.13 -24.55 -11.07
N ILE A 276 -0.70 -23.61 -10.32
CA ILE A 276 -1.76 -23.90 -9.35
C ILE A 276 -3.05 -23.19 -9.78
N THR A 277 -4.17 -23.91 -9.85
CA THR A 277 -5.48 -23.33 -10.14
C THR A 277 -6.46 -23.65 -9.02
N MET A 278 -7.02 -22.61 -8.40
CA MET A 278 -8.03 -22.69 -7.36
C MET A 278 -9.34 -22.10 -7.87
N SER A 279 -10.47 -22.66 -7.47
CA SER A 279 -11.79 -22.24 -7.98
C SER A 279 -12.88 -22.20 -6.90
N GLY A 280 -12.62 -22.79 -5.73
CA GLY A 280 -13.47 -22.75 -4.56
C GLY A 280 -13.46 -21.41 -3.84
N VAL A 281 -14.50 -21.20 -3.04
CA VAL A 281 -14.65 -20.00 -2.22
C VAL A 281 -13.86 -20.11 -0.94
N ASP A 282 -13.34 -18.98 -0.46
CA ASP A 282 -12.50 -18.92 0.74
C ASP A 282 -11.30 -19.88 0.63
N THR A 283 -10.74 -20.03 -0.58
CA THR A 283 -9.60 -20.92 -0.84
C THR A 283 -8.31 -20.12 -0.97
N SER A 284 -7.21 -20.79 -0.65
CA SER A 284 -5.85 -20.24 -0.75
C SER A 284 -4.97 -21.24 -1.48
N ALA A 285 -4.22 -20.84 -2.50
CA ALA A 285 -3.43 -21.82 -3.27
C ALA A 285 -2.31 -22.41 -2.41
N ILE A 286 -1.55 -21.55 -1.73
CA ILE A 286 -0.53 -21.94 -0.77
C ILE A 286 -0.91 -21.32 0.58
N LEU A 287 -1.23 -22.16 1.54
CA LEU A 287 -1.57 -21.75 2.90
C LEU A 287 -0.49 -22.21 3.87
N PHE A 288 0.00 -21.33 4.72
CA PHE A 288 1.00 -21.67 5.72
C PHE A 288 0.86 -20.92 7.04
N GLN A 289 1.43 -21.51 8.08
CA GLN A 289 1.47 -20.89 9.41
C GLN A 289 2.68 -21.36 10.21
N THR A 290 3.24 -20.45 11.01
CA THR A 290 4.41 -20.70 11.86
C THR A 290 5.62 -21.16 11.04
N ILE A 291 5.97 -20.44 9.99
CA ILE A 291 7.08 -20.80 9.09
C ILE A 291 8.36 -20.05 9.45
N ASN A 292 9.51 -20.69 9.28
CA ASN A 292 10.81 -20.03 9.38
C ASN A 292 11.71 -20.45 8.22
N GLY A 293 11.96 -19.53 7.28
CA GLY A 293 12.73 -19.80 6.07
C GLY A 293 11.89 -20.52 5.00
N LEU A 294 11.14 -19.76 4.19
CA LEU A 294 10.44 -20.29 3.02
C LEU A 294 10.55 -19.33 1.82
N GLU A 295 10.93 -19.90 0.68
CA GLU A 295 10.95 -19.22 -0.62
C GLU A 295 9.78 -19.73 -1.48
N ILE A 296 8.99 -18.81 -2.05
CA ILE A 296 7.90 -19.13 -2.97
C ILE A 296 8.17 -18.36 -4.26
N TYR A 297 8.56 -19.06 -5.33
CA TYR A 297 9.01 -18.39 -6.55
C TYR A 297 8.75 -19.13 -7.86
N ASP A 298 8.79 -18.44 -8.99
CA ASP A 298 8.56 -19.02 -10.32
C ASP A 298 7.25 -19.83 -10.44
N ASN A 299 6.22 -19.47 -9.66
CA ASN A 299 4.91 -20.11 -9.72
C ASN A 299 3.93 -19.30 -10.56
N LYS A 300 3.03 -20.00 -11.26
CA LYS A 300 1.83 -19.44 -11.88
C LYS A 300 0.62 -19.87 -11.08
N ILE A 301 -0.01 -18.96 -10.36
CA ILE A 301 -1.15 -19.25 -9.49
C ILE A 301 -2.38 -18.50 -10.00
N THR A 302 -3.47 -19.21 -10.25
CA THR A 302 -4.73 -18.64 -10.73
C THR A 302 -5.88 -18.97 -9.78
N GLN A 303 -6.70 -17.98 -9.41
CA GLN A 303 -7.95 -18.19 -8.70
C GLN A 303 -9.15 -17.64 -9.46
N THR A 304 -10.17 -18.49 -9.63
CA THR A 304 -11.40 -18.13 -10.37
C THR A 304 -12.63 -17.99 -9.47
N ALA A 305 -12.43 -17.85 -8.15
CA ALA A 305 -13.52 -17.61 -7.21
C ALA A 305 -14.18 -16.25 -7.52
N THR A 306 -15.50 -16.19 -7.44
CA THR A 306 -16.29 -14.99 -7.80
C THR A 306 -16.96 -14.33 -6.60
N TYR A 307 -16.82 -14.89 -5.39
CA TYR A 307 -17.30 -14.32 -4.13
C TYR A 307 -16.48 -14.85 -2.94
N THR A 308 -16.63 -14.22 -1.77
CA THR A 308 -16.18 -14.72 -0.45
C THR A 308 -17.35 -14.69 0.51
N ARG A 309 -17.37 -15.61 1.48
CA ARG A 309 -18.38 -15.58 2.55
C ARG A 309 -18.06 -14.50 3.58
N ASN A 310 -16.78 -14.26 3.83
CA ASN A 310 -16.34 -13.32 4.85
C ASN A 310 -15.10 -12.55 4.40
N ARG A 311 -15.32 -11.28 4.06
CA ARG A 311 -14.25 -10.35 3.69
C ARG A 311 -13.13 -10.23 4.74
N HIS A 312 -13.44 -10.46 6.01
CA HIS A 312 -12.49 -10.30 7.13
C HIS A 312 -11.56 -11.50 7.32
N GLU A 313 -11.85 -12.65 6.70
CA GLU A 313 -10.91 -13.77 6.70
C GLU A 313 -9.70 -13.47 5.81
N MET A 314 -9.92 -12.72 4.71
CA MET A 314 -8.91 -12.26 3.76
C MET A 314 -8.11 -13.41 3.14
N HIS A 315 -8.78 -14.42 2.61
CA HIS A 315 -8.12 -15.53 1.89
C HIS A 315 -7.27 -14.99 0.74
N ALA A 316 -6.18 -15.68 0.41
CA ALA A 316 -5.22 -15.18 -0.57
C ALA A 316 -4.65 -16.29 -1.46
N LEU A 317 -4.17 -15.95 -2.65
CA LEU A 317 -3.43 -16.91 -3.48
C LEU A 317 -2.26 -17.50 -2.69
N ILE A 318 -1.50 -16.65 -2.00
CA ILE A 318 -0.45 -17.03 -1.07
C ILE A 318 -0.78 -16.45 0.31
N GLU A 319 -1.05 -17.33 1.27
CA GLU A 319 -1.54 -16.94 2.59
C GLU A 319 -0.66 -17.48 3.72
N GLY A 320 -0.15 -16.57 4.55
CA GLY A 320 0.53 -16.87 5.80
C GLY A 320 -0.24 -16.34 7.00
N HIS A 321 -0.67 -17.18 7.94
CA HIS A 321 -1.49 -16.72 9.07
C HIS A 321 -0.73 -15.96 10.17
N SER A 322 0.24 -16.59 10.82
CA SER A 322 0.97 -15.95 11.92
C SER A 322 2.34 -16.58 12.16
N ARG A 323 3.25 -15.80 12.76
CA ARG A 323 4.60 -16.23 13.18
C ARG A 323 5.43 -16.76 12.02
N ASN A 324 5.41 -16.06 10.90
CA ASN A 324 6.21 -16.39 9.73
C ASN A 324 7.47 -15.52 9.72
N HIS A 325 8.64 -16.13 9.51
CA HIS A 325 9.92 -15.44 9.57
C HIS A 325 10.78 -15.82 8.37
N ASP A 326 11.60 -14.88 7.90
CA ASP A 326 12.59 -15.09 6.84
C ASP A 326 11.94 -15.67 5.56
N MET A 327 10.94 -14.95 5.05
CA MET A 327 10.14 -15.37 3.91
C MET A 327 10.48 -14.56 2.66
N TYR A 328 10.52 -15.23 1.52
CA TYR A 328 10.76 -14.60 0.22
C TYR A 328 9.71 -15.07 -0.77
N ILE A 329 8.89 -14.15 -1.27
CA ILE A 329 7.81 -14.43 -2.23
C ILE A 329 8.12 -13.62 -3.48
N HIS A 330 8.66 -14.27 -4.52
CA HIS A 330 9.19 -13.54 -5.67
C HIS A 330 9.04 -14.21 -7.01
N ASP A 331 9.10 -13.43 -8.08
CA ASP A 331 9.06 -13.95 -9.46
C ASP A 331 7.82 -14.84 -9.76
N ASN A 332 6.70 -14.62 -9.06
CA ASN A 332 5.45 -15.35 -9.29
C ASN A 332 4.51 -14.56 -10.24
N GLU A 333 3.71 -15.29 -11.01
CA GLU A 333 2.55 -14.78 -11.75
C GLU A 333 1.28 -15.16 -10.97
N LEU A 334 0.68 -14.18 -10.30
CA LEU A 334 -0.50 -14.33 -9.46
C LEU A 334 -1.69 -13.70 -10.19
N THR A 335 -2.68 -14.50 -10.59
CA THR A 335 -3.84 -14.01 -11.34
C THR A 335 -5.14 -14.38 -10.66
N GLY A 336 -6.03 -13.42 -10.56
CA GLY A 336 -7.19 -13.56 -9.69
C GLY A 336 -6.80 -13.44 -8.23
N GLY A 337 -7.71 -13.79 -7.35
CA GLY A 337 -7.62 -13.42 -5.94
C GLY A 337 -8.81 -12.55 -5.62
N TYR A 338 -9.90 -13.20 -5.19
CA TYR A 338 -11.14 -12.50 -4.91
C TYR A 338 -11.02 -11.59 -3.67
N GLN A 339 -10.13 -11.93 -2.74
CA GLN A 339 -9.77 -11.11 -1.58
C GLN A 339 -8.34 -10.60 -1.73
N SER A 340 -7.33 -11.46 -1.65
CA SER A 340 -5.94 -11.00 -1.70
C SER A 340 -5.04 -11.80 -2.64
N GLY A 341 -3.97 -11.17 -3.14
CA GLY A 341 -2.90 -11.87 -3.86
C GLY A 341 -1.96 -12.56 -2.89
N VAL A 342 -1.25 -11.76 -2.10
CA VAL A 342 -0.38 -12.21 -1.00
C VAL A 342 -0.92 -11.64 0.31
N ARG A 343 -1.11 -12.49 1.31
CA ARG A 343 -1.45 -12.05 2.68
C ARG A 343 -0.51 -12.68 3.69
N ILE A 344 0.09 -11.86 4.54
CA ILE A 344 0.88 -12.32 5.69
C ILE A 344 0.34 -11.66 6.95
N GLY A 345 -0.14 -12.49 7.87
CA GLY A 345 -0.69 -12.08 9.14
C GLY A 345 0.34 -12.01 10.28
N SER A 346 -0.20 -11.92 11.49
CA SER A 346 0.46 -11.28 12.62
C SER A 346 1.68 -11.99 13.21
N LEU A 347 2.53 -11.20 13.88
CA LEU A 347 3.73 -11.65 14.59
C LEU A 347 4.78 -12.25 13.65
N SER A 348 4.79 -11.79 12.40
CA SER A 348 5.72 -12.23 11.36
C SER A 348 6.85 -11.19 11.21
N SER A 349 7.98 -11.55 10.62
CA SER A 349 9.08 -10.61 10.38
C SER A 349 9.97 -11.02 9.21
N ASN A 350 10.73 -10.06 8.66
CA ASN A 350 11.64 -10.31 7.53
C ASN A 350 10.93 -11.00 6.36
N ILE A 351 9.83 -10.39 5.92
CA ILE A 351 9.02 -10.84 4.79
C ILE A 351 9.38 -9.98 3.59
N ASN A 352 9.78 -10.61 2.50
CA ASN A 352 10.17 -9.92 1.27
C ASN A 352 9.22 -10.36 0.14
N VAL A 353 8.48 -9.42 -0.43
CA VAL A 353 7.57 -9.67 -1.57
C VAL A 353 8.03 -8.86 -2.76
N TYR A 354 8.64 -9.50 -3.77
CA TYR A 354 9.28 -8.77 -4.85
C TYR A 354 9.28 -9.42 -6.23
N ASN A 355 9.41 -8.63 -7.29
CA ASN A 355 9.40 -9.11 -8.69
C ASN A 355 8.16 -9.95 -9.07
N ASN A 356 7.05 -9.86 -8.34
CA ASN A 356 5.84 -10.58 -8.71
C ASN A 356 5.02 -9.78 -9.73
N VAL A 357 4.28 -10.49 -10.58
CA VAL A 357 3.20 -9.95 -11.40
C VAL A 357 1.89 -10.37 -10.76
N ILE A 358 1.12 -9.41 -10.23
CA ILE A 358 -0.11 -9.67 -9.48
C ILE A 358 -1.27 -8.97 -10.18
N ASP A 359 -2.18 -9.75 -10.76
CA ASP A 359 -3.39 -9.25 -11.41
C ASP A 359 -4.63 -9.63 -10.59
N MET A 360 -5.18 -8.65 -9.88
CA MET A 360 -6.29 -8.85 -8.94
C MET A 360 -7.65 -8.80 -9.64
N ASN A 361 -8.62 -9.51 -9.07
CA ASN A 361 -10.02 -9.42 -9.46
C ASN A 361 -10.92 -9.37 -8.21
N THR A 362 -10.56 -8.52 -7.26
CA THR A 362 -11.36 -8.39 -6.04
C THR A 362 -12.59 -7.52 -6.28
N ALA A 363 -13.71 -7.96 -5.71
CA ALA A 363 -14.94 -7.19 -5.66
C ALA A 363 -15.40 -6.97 -4.21
N VAL A 364 -14.50 -6.96 -3.24
CA VAL A 364 -14.81 -6.74 -1.82
C VAL A 364 -13.90 -5.67 -1.22
N THR A 365 -14.29 -5.07 -0.10
CA THR A 365 -13.43 -4.06 0.56
C THR A 365 -12.27 -4.74 1.26
N ASN A 366 -11.12 -4.07 1.28
CA ASN A 366 -9.86 -4.59 1.82
C ASN A 366 -9.33 -5.78 1.02
N GLY A 367 -9.64 -5.86 -0.27
CA GLY A 367 -9.02 -6.84 -1.15
C GLY A 367 -7.70 -6.33 -1.71
N PHE A 368 -6.57 -6.81 -1.18
CA PHE A 368 -5.24 -6.27 -1.46
C PHE A 368 -4.40 -7.24 -2.30
N ALA A 369 -3.70 -6.72 -3.31
CA ALA A 369 -2.66 -7.49 -4.00
C ALA A 369 -1.58 -7.98 -3.04
N VAL A 370 -1.15 -7.13 -2.09
CA VAL A 370 -0.23 -7.50 -1.01
C VAL A 370 -0.73 -6.92 0.31
N HIS A 371 -1.00 -7.76 1.30
CA HIS A 371 -1.36 -7.34 2.66
C HIS A 371 -0.39 -7.90 3.69
N LEU A 372 0.33 -7.00 4.37
CA LEU A 372 1.15 -7.31 5.51
C LEU A 372 0.46 -6.77 6.77
N TYR A 373 0.04 -7.65 7.68
CA TYR A 373 -0.63 -7.29 8.93
C TYR A 373 0.20 -7.68 10.16
N ARG A 374 0.67 -6.68 10.92
CA ARG A 374 1.55 -6.87 12.10
C ARG A 374 2.80 -7.69 11.79
N VAL A 375 3.52 -7.24 10.78
CA VAL A 375 4.78 -7.75 10.25
C VAL A 375 5.88 -6.70 10.45
N GLU A 376 7.06 -7.11 10.92
CA GLU A 376 8.19 -6.21 11.15
C GLU A 376 9.36 -6.46 10.18
N GLY A 377 10.16 -5.44 9.85
CA GLY A 377 11.41 -5.61 9.12
C GLY A 377 11.22 -6.15 7.70
N SER A 378 10.17 -5.72 6.99
CA SER A 378 9.70 -6.38 5.76
C SER A 378 9.64 -5.43 4.57
N ASP A 379 9.99 -5.92 3.39
CA ASP A 379 10.09 -5.10 2.18
C ASP A 379 9.16 -5.60 1.07
N VAL A 380 8.53 -4.66 0.35
CA VAL A 380 7.68 -4.95 -0.82
C VAL A 380 8.17 -4.12 -2.00
N TYR A 381 8.77 -4.76 -3.01
CA TYR A 381 9.45 -4.01 -4.07
C TYR A 381 9.48 -4.65 -5.45
N ASN A 382 9.66 -3.84 -6.51
CA ASN A 382 9.73 -4.30 -7.90
C ASN A 382 8.52 -5.15 -8.37
N ASN A 383 7.37 -5.06 -7.71
CA ASN A 383 6.18 -5.78 -8.16
C ASN A 383 5.45 -4.99 -9.25
N THR A 384 4.82 -5.71 -10.17
CA THR A 384 3.83 -5.16 -11.10
C THR A 384 2.45 -5.61 -10.64
N ILE A 385 1.60 -4.67 -10.25
CA ILE A 385 0.29 -4.95 -9.68
C ILE A 385 -0.78 -4.30 -10.56
N THR A 386 -1.76 -5.08 -11.02
CA THR A 386 -2.87 -4.60 -11.86
C THR A 386 -4.22 -5.15 -11.39
N GLY A 387 -5.29 -4.66 -12.00
CA GLY A 387 -6.61 -5.28 -11.92
C GLY A 387 -7.59 -4.54 -11.01
N TYR A 388 -8.62 -5.25 -10.54
CA TYR A 388 -9.64 -4.67 -9.67
C TYR A 388 -9.27 -4.84 -8.20
N GLY A 389 -9.34 -3.75 -7.42
CA GLY A 389 -9.09 -3.79 -5.98
C GLY A 389 -8.16 -2.72 -5.41
N GLU A 390 -7.42 -3.14 -4.39
CA GLU A 390 -6.39 -2.37 -3.72
C GLU A 390 -5.00 -3.01 -3.96
N GLY A 391 -3.95 -2.20 -4.01
CA GLY A 391 -2.57 -2.65 -4.24
C GLY A 391 -1.93 -3.19 -2.97
N ILE A 392 -1.07 -2.39 -2.33
CA ILE A 392 -0.27 -2.80 -1.17
C ILE A 392 -0.86 -2.22 0.11
N SER A 393 -0.97 -3.03 1.16
CA SER A 393 -1.36 -2.61 2.50
C SER A 393 -0.35 -3.02 3.55
N ILE A 394 0.10 -2.03 4.31
CA ILE A 394 1.04 -2.13 5.42
C ILE A 394 0.29 -1.71 6.68
N GLU A 395 -0.26 -2.69 7.40
CA GLU A 395 -1.12 -2.45 8.56
C GLU A 395 -0.44 -2.89 9.86
N ARG A 396 -0.29 -1.96 10.81
CA ARG A 396 0.31 -2.18 12.13
C ARG A 396 1.72 -2.77 12.05
N ASN A 397 2.46 -2.41 11.00
CA ASN A 397 3.81 -2.88 10.70
C ASN A 397 4.87 -1.91 11.19
N GLY A 398 6.11 -2.42 11.29
CA GLY A 398 7.28 -1.70 11.78
C GLY A 398 8.50 -1.89 10.87
N SER A 399 9.31 -0.85 10.66
CA SER A 399 10.65 -0.97 10.03
C SER A 399 10.59 -1.62 8.64
N SER A 400 9.71 -1.13 7.78
CA SER A 400 9.38 -1.73 6.48
C SER A 400 9.59 -0.76 5.32
N GLN A 401 9.91 -1.28 4.14
CA GLN A 401 10.02 -0.45 2.93
C GLN A 401 9.05 -0.89 1.83
N VAL A 402 8.56 0.07 1.06
CA VAL A 402 7.74 -0.19 -0.14
C VAL A 402 8.30 0.63 -1.28
N PHE A 403 8.93 -0.02 -2.27
CA PHE A 403 9.66 0.74 -3.29
C PHE A 403 9.74 0.11 -4.68
N ASN A 404 9.94 0.94 -5.71
CA ASN A 404 10.06 0.49 -7.11
C ASN A 404 8.86 -0.36 -7.62
N ASN A 405 7.68 -0.27 -6.99
CA ASN A 405 6.50 -0.98 -7.48
C ASN A 405 5.81 -0.19 -8.58
N THR A 406 5.25 -0.89 -9.57
CA THR A 406 4.32 -0.35 -10.56
C THR A 406 2.93 -0.87 -10.25
N ILE A 407 2.01 0.02 -9.89
CA ILE A 407 0.66 -0.32 -9.43
C ILE A 407 -0.35 0.38 -10.33
N ASP A 408 -1.29 -0.35 -10.92
CA ASP A 408 -2.39 0.17 -11.73
C ASP A 408 -3.71 -0.51 -11.32
N MET A 409 -4.42 0.11 -10.37
CA MET A 409 -5.63 -0.46 -9.78
C MET A 409 -6.88 0.22 -10.31
N ILE A 410 -7.93 -0.57 -10.51
CA ILE A 410 -9.25 -0.08 -10.87
C ILE A 410 -10.19 -0.30 -9.68
N GLN A 411 -10.85 0.77 -9.22
CA GLN A 411 -11.95 0.61 -8.28
C GLN A 411 -13.18 0.15 -9.04
N TYR A 412 -13.60 -1.09 -8.76
CA TYR A 412 -14.91 -1.59 -9.17
C TYR A 412 -16.01 -1.16 -8.19
N LYS A 413 -17.26 -1.19 -8.64
CA LYS A 413 -18.43 -1.07 -7.75
C LYS A 413 -18.32 -2.10 -6.64
N ASN A 414 -18.07 -1.62 -5.42
CA ASN A 414 -18.00 -2.48 -4.27
C ASN A 414 -19.44 -2.86 -3.83
N PRO A 415 -19.79 -4.14 -3.81
CA PRO A 415 -21.11 -4.60 -3.44
C PRO A 415 -21.41 -4.56 -1.96
N GLU A 416 -20.39 -4.43 -1.11
CA GLU A 416 -20.52 -4.38 0.34
C GLU A 416 -21.01 -3.03 0.85
N TYR A 417 -21.10 -2.02 -0.03
CA TYR A 417 -21.56 -0.69 0.34
C TYR A 417 -22.46 -0.10 -0.76
N PRO A 418 -23.65 0.42 -0.40
CA PRO A 418 -24.58 0.98 -1.37
C PRO A 418 -24.03 2.31 -1.90
N LEU A 419 -24.33 2.62 -3.17
CA LEU A 419 -23.84 3.81 -3.88
C LEU A 419 -24.15 5.14 -3.16
N TYR A 420 -25.15 5.19 -2.28
CA TYR A 420 -25.54 6.40 -1.56
C TYR A 420 -24.79 6.62 -0.24
N ASP A 421 -24.10 5.60 0.29
CA ASP A 421 -23.25 5.79 1.47
C ASP A 421 -21.83 6.20 1.07
N ALA A 422 -21.77 7.28 0.27
CA ALA A 422 -20.52 7.96 -0.10
C ALA A 422 -19.71 8.45 1.12
N SER A 423 -20.30 8.38 2.32
CA SER A 423 -19.61 8.69 3.57
C SER A 423 -18.61 7.60 4.00
N ILE A 424 -18.67 6.40 3.40
CA ILE A 424 -17.81 5.29 3.80
C ILE A 424 -16.51 5.32 3.01
N GLN A 425 -15.53 6.01 3.59
CA GLN A 425 -14.11 6.10 3.18
C GLN A 425 -13.41 4.73 3.01
N GLY A 426 -14.08 3.63 3.37
CA GLY A 426 -13.65 2.26 3.11
C GLY A 426 -13.54 1.92 1.61
N LEU A 427 -14.15 2.71 0.72
CA LEU A 427 -14.40 2.38 -0.68
C LEU A 427 -13.41 2.92 -1.73
N CYS A 428 -12.18 3.27 -1.36
CA CYS A 428 -11.21 3.72 -2.35
C CYS A 428 -10.37 2.58 -2.91
N ALA A 429 -10.11 2.61 -4.23
CA ALA A 429 -9.01 1.81 -4.78
C ALA A 429 -7.73 2.45 -4.27
N ARG A 430 -7.08 1.76 -3.33
CA ARG A 430 -5.84 2.20 -2.72
C ARG A 430 -4.70 1.64 -3.53
N GLY A 431 -3.78 2.48 -4.00
CA GLY A 431 -2.53 1.98 -4.55
C GLY A 431 -1.65 1.42 -3.43
N ILE A 432 -1.33 2.28 -2.46
CA ILE A 432 -0.67 1.92 -1.20
C ILE A 432 -1.52 2.42 -0.02
N LYS A 433 -1.71 1.56 0.98
CA LYS A 433 -2.34 1.88 2.26
C LYS A 433 -1.34 1.66 3.40
N LEU A 434 -1.12 2.69 4.20
CA LEU A 434 -0.45 2.59 5.49
C LEU A 434 -1.49 2.76 6.59
N GLU A 435 -1.68 1.77 7.47
CA GLU A 435 -2.65 1.87 8.57
C GLU A 435 -1.99 1.52 9.91
N VAL A 436 -1.87 2.51 10.79
CA VAL A 436 -1.14 2.38 12.07
C VAL A 436 0.31 1.88 11.84
N ALA A 437 0.90 2.28 10.72
CA ALA A 437 2.25 1.90 10.32
C ALA A 437 3.31 2.72 11.06
N LYS A 438 4.43 2.08 11.40
CA LYS A 438 5.55 2.70 12.12
C LYS A 438 6.87 2.49 11.39
N ASP A 439 7.73 3.51 11.30
CA ASP A 439 9.08 3.37 10.74
C ASP A 439 9.02 2.76 9.33
N VAL A 440 8.14 3.32 8.49
CA VAL A 440 7.91 2.82 7.13
C VAL A 440 8.40 3.84 6.10
N HIS A 441 9.15 3.38 5.11
CA HIS A 441 9.64 4.20 4.01
C HIS A 441 9.01 3.76 2.69
N VAL A 442 8.28 4.67 2.04
CA VAL A 442 7.64 4.43 0.75
C VAL A 442 8.31 5.30 -0.30
N HIS A 443 9.01 4.71 -1.27
CA HIS A 443 9.75 5.49 -2.26
C HIS A 443 9.85 4.90 -3.66
N ASP A 444 10.06 5.76 -4.66
CA ASP A 444 10.30 5.34 -6.05
C ASP A 444 9.18 4.46 -6.66
N ASN A 445 7.94 4.57 -6.17
CA ASN A 445 6.80 3.82 -6.72
C ASN A 445 6.09 4.64 -7.81
N LYS A 446 5.53 3.94 -8.80
CA LYS A 446 4.61 4.50 -9.80
C LYS A 446 3.23 3.90 -9.62
N ILE A 447 2.26 4.71 -9.24
CA ILE A 447 0.95 4.25 -8.79
C ILE A 447 -0.13 4.98 -9.55
N THR A 448 -0.98 4.22 -10.24
CA THR A 448 -2.19 4.69 -10.91
C THR A 448 -3.39 4.01 -10.27
N THR A 449 -4.42 4.80 -10.00
CA THR A 449 -5.72 4.30 -9.54
C THR A 449 -6.80 4.96 -10.38
N THR A 450 -7.73 4.15 -10.89
CA THR A 450 -8.79 4.59 -11.79
C THR A 450 -10.15 4.19 -11.23
N SER A 451 -11.11 5.12 -11.15
CA SER A 451 -12.50 4.73 -10.87
C SER A 451 -13.15 4.33 -12.16
N ASP A 452 -13.92 3.24 -12.16
CA ASP A 452 -14.83 2.97 -13.27
C ASP A 452 -16.02 3.94 -13.27
N ALA A 453 -16.94 3.80 -14.23
CA ALA A 453 -18.10 4.68 -14.34
C ALA A 453 -19.11 4.57 -13.18
N ASN A 454 -19.01 3.52 -12.37
CA ASN A 454 -19.92 3.18 -11.28
C ASN A 454 -19.29 3.34 -9.89
N SER A 455 -18.03 3.75 -9.84
CA SER A 455 -17.23 3.86 -8.64
C SER A 455 -16.90 5.31 -8.32
N TYR A 456 -16.86 5.60 -7.02
CA TYR A 456 -16.75 6.96 -6.52
C TYR A 456 -15.49 7.25 -5.75
N VAL A 457 -14.52 6.36 -5.50
CA VAL A 457 -13.29 6.80 -4.81
C VAL A 457 -12.05 6.09 -5.35
N THR A 458 -11.04 6.88 -5.75
CA THR A 458 -9.67 6.40 -5.94
C THR A 458 -8.70 7.15 -5.07
N CYS A 459 -7.66 6.46 -4.61
CA CYS A 459 -6.64 7.02 -3.76
C CYS A 459 -5.30 6.28 -3.94
N PRO A 460 -4.38 6.74 -4.80
CA PRO A 460 -3.06 6.13 -4.97
C PRO A 460 -2.32 5.92 -3.65
N MET A 461 -2.47 6.82 -2.68
CA MET A 461 -1.84 6.71 -1.37
C MET A 461 -2.80 7.07 -0.24
N ASN A 462 -3.07 6.13 0.67
CA ASN A 462 -3.82 6.37 1.90
C ASN A 462 -2.94 6.12 3.13
N ILE A 463 -2.88 7.09 4.03
CA ILE A 463 -2.08 7.03 5.25
C ILE A 463 -2.98 7.28 6.46
N ASP A 464 -3.20 6.26 7.27
CA ASP A 464 -4.04 6.26 8.48
C ASP A 464 -3.15 6.06 9.73
N SER A 465 -3.16 7.02 10.65
CA SER A 465 -2.39 7.00 11.91
C SER A 465 -0.89 6.63 11.79
N PRO A 466 -0.08 7.32 10.96
CA PRO A 466 1.34 6.99 10.77
C PRO A 466 2.21 7.38 11.96
N LYS A 467 3.36 6.71 12.08
CA LYS A 467 4.42 7.08 13.03
C LYS A 467 5.80 6.90 12.41
N ASP A 468 6.64 7.94 12.41
CA ASP A 468 8.00 7.86 11.85
C ASP A 468 7.97 7.34 10.39
N VAL A 469 7.07 7.87 9.56
CA VAL A 469 6.87 7.42 8.17
C VAL A 469 7.50 8.42 7.22
N ILE A 470 8.18 7.93 6.19
CA ILE A 470 8.74 8.74 5.10
C ILE A 470 8.10 8.30 3.79
N VAL A 471 7.59 9.25 3.01
CA VAL A 471 7.04 8.99 1.67
C VAL A 471 7.71 9.94 0.68
N GLU A 472 8.53 9.42 -0.22
CA GLU A 472 9.31 10.26 -1.14
C GLU A 472 9.56 9.71 -2.54
N ASN A 473 9.81 10.57 -3.51
CA ASN A 473 10.15 10.18 -4.89
C ASN A 473 9.09 9.28 -5.58
N ASN A 474 7.81 9.34 -5.17
CA ASN A 474 6.76 8.56 -5.80
C ASN A 474 5.99 9.37 -6.86
N GLU A 475 5.45 8.67 -7.86
CA GLU A 475 4.51 9.22 -8.83
C GLU A 475 3.12 8.62 -8.56
N PHE A 476 2.19 9.45 -8.06
CA PHE A 476 0.81 9.09 -7.76
C PHE A 476 -0.12 9.63 -8.84
N THR A 477 -1.00 8.80 -9.40
CA THR A 477 -1.98 9.18 -10.42
C THR A 477 -3.37 8.69 -10.07
N SER A 478 -4.30 9.61 -9.85
CA SER A 478 -5.71 9.35 -9.55
C SER A 478 -6.58 9.81 -10.73
N ILE A 479 -7.40 8.91 -11.29
CA ILE A 479 -8.20 9.16 -12.49
C ILE A 479 -9.67 8.81 -12.23
N ALA A 480 -10.53 9.83 -12.31
CA ALA A 480 -11.98 9.66 -12.47
C ALA A 480 -12.34 9.25 -13.90
N SER A 481 -13.09 8.16 -14.09
CA SER A 481 -13.78 7.97 -15.39
C SER A 481 -15.05 8.82 -15.50
N VAL A 482 -15.71 9.11 -14.38
CA VAL A 482 -16.93 9.93 -14.32
C VAL A 482 -16.81 10.91 -13.16
N VAL A 483 -17.01 12.20 -13.44
CA VAL A 483 -17.15 13.24 -12.41
C VAL A 483 -18.64 13.41 -12.12
N PRO A 484 -19.15 13.05 -10.93
CA PRO A 484 -20.57 13.20 -10.62
C PRO A 484 -21.00 14.66 -10.72
N SER A 485 -21.96 14.96 -11.58
CA SER A 485 -22.56 16.30 -11.68
C SER A 485 -23.74 16.42 -10.71
N GLY A 486 -23.49 16.69 -9.42
CA GLY A 486 -24.55 16.85 -8.43
C GLY A 486 -24.12 17.66 -7.20
N PRO A 487 -25.01 18.41 -6.52
CA PRO A 487 -24.66 19.21 -5.35
C PRO A 487 -24.22 18.37 -4.14
N ASP A 488 -24.60 17.09 -4.09
CA ASP A 488 -24.14 16.12 -3.09
C ASP A 488 -22.81 15.45 -3.47
N SER A 489 -22.17 15.85 -4.59
CA SER A 489 -20.81 15.42 -5.00
C SER A 489 -19.70 16.04 -4.12
N GLY A 490 -20.03 16.55 -2.94
CA GLY A 490 -19.06 17.09 -1.99
C GLY A 490 -18.09 16.04 -1.47
N PHE A 491 -18.38 14.75 -1.69
CA PHE A 491 -17.42 13.67 -1.52
C PHE A 491 -16.56 13.56 -2.78
N PHE A 492 -15.31 13.97 -2.63
CA PHE A 492 -14.33 13.95 -3.70
C PHE A 492 -14.05 12.51 -4.09
N THR A 493 -14.25 12.24 -5.38
CA THR A 493 -14.23 10.88 -5.89
C THR A 493 -12.85 10.41 -6.34
N ASN A 494 -11.87 11.31 -6.42
CA ASN A 494 -10.53 11.03 -6.90
C ASN A 494 -9.54 11.91 -6.16
N ILE A 495 -8.75 11.27 -5.31
CA ILE A 495 -7.87 11.91 -4.37
C ILE A 495 -6.47 11.41 -4.67
N GLY A 496 -5.51 12.29 -4.94
CA GLY A 496 -4.13 11.87 -5.18
C GLY A 496 -3.51 11.23 -3.93
N VAL A 497 -3.67 11.87 -2.77
CA VAL A 497 -3.15 11.39 -1.48
C VAL A 497 -4.14 11.67 -0.36
N MET A 498 -4.33 10.72 0.55
CA MET A 498 -5.25 10.82 1.68
C MET A 498 -4.51 10.63 3.01
N PHE A 499 -4.73 11.54 3.95
CA PHE A 499 -4.25 11.46 5.34
C PHE A 499 -5.42 11.32 6.29
N GLN A 500 -5.37 10.33 7.19
CA GLN A 500 -6.47 9.97 8.09
C GLN A 500 -5.99 9.75 9.54
N LYS A 501 -6.74 10.26 10.52
CA LYS A 501 -6.62 9.94 11.95
C LYS A 501 -5.21 10.04 12.53
N PHE A 502 -4.55 11.18 12.39
CA PHE A 502 -3.22 11.37 12.99
C PHE A 502 -3.44 11.75 14.45
N ASP A 503 -3.19 10.85 15.39
CA ASP A 503 -3.32 11.17 16.81
C ASP A 503 -2.10 11.98 17.29
N GLU A 504 -2.34 13.21 17.78
CA GLU A 504 -1.32 14.09 18.39
C GLU A 504 -0.51 13.37 19.47
N SER A 505 -1.13 12.47 20.22
CA SER A 505 -0.47 11.72 21.29
C SER A 505 0.45 10.61 20.77
N ALA A 506 0.30 10.18 19.52
CA ALA A 506 1.09 9.11 18.92
C ALA A 506 2.47 9.58 18.43
N GLY A 507 2.67 10.90 18.24
CA GLY A 507 3.90 11.48 17.72
C GLY A 507 4.10 11.15 16.23
N SER A 508 3.16 11.56 15.39
CA SER A 508 3.18 11.36 13.94
C SER A 508 4.32 12.17 13.29
N ASN A 509 5.52 11.61 13.23
CA ASN A 509 6.62 12.15 12.42
C ASN A 509 6.46 11.68 10.96
N LEU A 510 5.45 12.18 10.25
CA LEU A 510 5.31 11.93 8.81
C LEU A 510 6.10 12.97 8.02
N VAL A 511 7.01 12.50 7.15
CA VAL A 511 7.67 13.30 6.12
C VAL A 511 7.13 12.88 4.77
N PHE A 512 6.43 13.78 4.08
CA PHE A 512 5.89 13.53 2.75
C PHE A 512 6.56 14.48 1.75
N ARG A 513 7.50 14.00 0.93
CA ARG A 513 8.34 14.90 0.11
C ARG A 513 8.71 14.41 -1.28
N ASP A 514 9.10 15.32 -2.18
CA ASP A 514 9.63 14.96 -3.51
C ASP A 514 8.71 14.06 -4.37
N ASN A 515 7.40 14.05 -4.11
CA ASN A 515 6.44 13.24 -4.87
C ASN A 515 5.79 14.06 -5.99
N ILE A 516 5.36 13.38 -7.05
CA ILE A 516 4.54 13.95 -8.12
C ILE A 516 3.12 13.38 -8.00
N ILE A 517 2.13 14.26 -7.85
CA ILE A 517 0.74 13.88 -7.59
C ILE A 517 -0.17 14.36 -8.72
N HIS A 518 -0.55 13.45 -9.61
CA HIS A 518 -1.54 13.64 -10.65
C HIS A 518 -2.94 13.34 -10.13
N SER A 519 -3.87 14.27 -10.27
CA SER A 519 -5.29 14.04 -9.98
C SER A 519 -6.16 14.90 -10.86
N ASN A 520 -7.28 14.36 -11.32
CA ASN A 520 -8.28 15.11 -12.09
C ASN A 520 -9.39 15.72 -11.21
N GLN A 521 -9.28 15.64 -9.87
CA GLN A 521 -10.26 16.23 -8.95
C GLN A 521 -9.63 16.87 -7.69
N ALA A 522 -9.03 16.06 -6.80
CA ALA A 522 -8.36 16.55 -5.60
C ALA A 522 -6.92 16.02 -5.52
N GLY A 523 -5.94 16.92 -5.36
CA GLY A 523 -4.54 16.51 -5.15
C GLY A 523 -4.34 15.79 -3.81
N LEU A 524 -4.96 16.32 -2.75
CA LEU A 524 -4.77 15.88 -1.38
C LEU A 524 -6.08 15.98 -0.58
N GLN A 525 -6.34 14.98 0.26
CA GLN A 525 -7.37 15.02 1.29
C GLN A 525 -6.77 14.77 2.68
N ALA A 526 -7.19 15.53 3.68
CA ALA A 526 -6.86 15.28 5.09
C ALA A 526 -8.12 15.16 5.94
N TYR A 527 -8.11 14.21 6.87
CA TYR A 527 -9.22 13.89 7.77
C TYR A 527 -8.70 13.49 9.15
N GLU A 528 -9.18 14.15 10.22
CA GLU A 528 -8.75 13.87 11.61
C GLU A 528 -7.23 13.92 11.80
N VAL A 529 -6.55 14.86 11.14
CA VAL A 529 -5.10 15.02 11.26
C VAL A 529 -4.80 15.98 12.40
N TYR A 530 -4.38 15.44 13.55
CA TYR A 530 -3.91 16.22 14.69
C TYR A 530 -2.38 16.25 14.68
N GLY A 531 -1.82 17.47 14.77
CA GLY A 531 -0.39 17.69 14.87
C GLY A 531 0.27 18.08 13.54
N PRO A 532 1.56 18.49 13.60
CA PRO A 532 2.25 19.07 12.47
C PRO A 532 2.45 18.04 11.35
N LEU A 533 1.91 18.33 10.17
CA LEU A 533 2.13 17.55 8.96
C LEU A 533 3.02 18.36 8.01
N LYS A 534 4.19 17.80 7.68
CA LYS A 534 5.17 18.41 6.78
C LYS A 534 5.07 17.82 5.38
N ILE A 535 4.74 18.66 4.40
CA ILE A 535 4.64 18.31 2.98
C ILE A 535 5.69 19.12 2.22
N GLU A 536 6.77 18.50 1.75
CA GLU A 536 7.95 19.22 1.23
C GLU A 536 8.23 18.92 -0.24
N ASP A 537 8.57 19.90 -1.06
CA ASP A 537 9.13 19.66 -2.40
C ASP A 537 8.24 18.80 -3.34
N ASN A 538 6.95 18.66 -3.04
CA ASN A 538 6.03 17.89 -3.86
C ASN A 538 5.53 18.71 -5.07
N THR A 539 5.15 18.03 -6.14
CA THR A 539 4.57 18.64 -7.35
C THR A 539 3.15 18.10 -7.57
N PHE A 540 2.15 18.97 -7.45
CA PHE A 540 0.76 18.64 -7.80
C PHE A 540 0.48 18.95 -9.27
N VAL A 541 -0.12 17.99 -9.97
CA VAL A 541 -0.47 18.07 -11.39
C VAL A 541 -1.95 17.81 -11.57
N ASN A 542 -2.71 18.86 -11.92
CA ASN A 542 -4.12 18.67 -12.21
C ASN A 542 -4.29 18.23 -13.68
N THR A 543 -4.80 17.01 -13.86
CA THR A 543 -4.97 16.34 -15.16
C THR A 543 -6.40 16.44 -15.72
N GLY A 544 -7.32 17.08 -14.99
CA GLY A 544 -8.75 17.09 -15.27
C GLY A 544 -9.32 18.41 -15.82
N ASP A 545 -10.62 18.38 -16.12
CA ASP A 545 -11.38 19.58 -16.48
C ASP A 545 -11.39 20.57 -15.30
N THR A 546 -11.08 21.82 -15.62
CA THR A 546 -10.62 22.89 -14.71
C THR A 546 -11.60 23.33 -13.62
N SER A 547 -12.78 22.71 -13.50
CA SER A 547 -13.85 23.14 -12.59
C SER A 547 -13.57 22.79 -11.12
N TYR A 548 -12.78 21.76 -10.85
CA TYR A 548 -12.33 21.42 -9.50
C TYR A 548 -10.81 21.60 -9.45
N LYS A 549 -10.37 22.73 -8.86
CA LYS A 549 -8.94 23.08 -8.75
C LYS A 549 -8.34 22.71 -7.40
N PHE A 550 -8.99 21.84 -6.64
CA PHE A 550 -8.61 21.67 -5.25
C PHE A 550 -7.30 20.89 -5.15
N VAL A 551 -6.23 21.58 -4.77
CA VAL A 551 -5.04 20.93 -4.23
C VAL A 551 -5.39 20.26 -2.91
N PHE A 552 -6.30 20.86 -2.14
CA PHE A 552 -6.60 20.43 -0.77
C PHE A 552 -8.10 20.37 -0.43
N VAL A 553 -8.49 19.29 0.25
CA VAL A 553 -9.82 19.10 0.84
C VAL A 553 -9.69 18.59 2.28
N THR A 554 -10.43 19.21 3.21
CA THR A 554 -10.65 18.62 4.55
C THR A 554 -12.00 17.90 4.62
N GLY A 555 -12.03 16.68 5.15
CA GLY A 555 -13.24 15.86 5.24
C GLY A 555 -14.20 16.16 6.41
N TRP A 556 -15.39 15.55 6.34
CA TRP A 556 -16.46 15.49 7.36
C TRP A 556 -16.37 14.17 8.16
N PRO A 557 -16.70 14.11 9.47
CA PRO A 557 -17.24 15.16 10.33
C PRO A 557 -16.17 15.85 11.21
N ALA A 558 -16.21 17.19 11.19
CA ALA A 558 -15.90 18.08 12.32
C ALA A 558 -14.70 17.71 13.20
N LEU A 559 -13.46 17.78 12.67
CA LEU A 559 -12.24 17.69 13.48
C LEU A 559 -11.16 18.64 12.95
N SER A 560 -10.38 19.20 13.89
CA SER A 560 -9.39 20.25 13.64
C SER A 560 -8.21 19.73 12.84
N LEU A 561 -7.96 20.33 11.69
CA LEU A 561 -6.63 20.32 11.08
C LEU A 561 -5.83 21.45 11.70
N SER A 562 -4.78 21.13 12.43
CA SER A 562 -3.80 22.08 12.96
C SER A 562 -2.44 21.81 12.32
N ASP A 563 -1.74 22.89 11.96
CA ASP A 563 -0.31 22.86 11.64
C ASP A 563 0.10 22.03 10.41
N LEU A 564 -0.80 21.91 9.42
CA LEU A 564 -0.43 21.45 8.08
C LEU A 564 0.46 22.50 7.42
N THR A 565 1.67 22.10 7.00
CA THR A 565 2.62 23.01 6.38
C THR A 565 3.15 22.45 5.06
N PHE A 566 2.93 23.20 3.98
CA PHE A 566 3.52 22.94 2.67
C PHE A 566 4.84 23.71 2.54
N TYR A 567 5.95 23.02 2.32
CA TYR A 567 7.28 23.58 2.11
C TYR A 567 7.71 23.39 0.66
N ASN A 568 8.05 24.46 -0.06
CA ASN A 568 8.54 24.43 -1.46
C ASN A 568 7.73 23.50 -2.40
N THR A 569 6.45 23.30 -2.12
CA THR A 569 5.52 22.48 -2.90
C THR A 569 4.97 23.31 -4.06
N THR A 570 4.87 22.72 -5.25
CA THR A 570 4.41 23.39 -6.47
C THR A 570 3.11 22.78 -7.00
N ASN A 571 2.35 23.56 -7.77
CA ASN A 571 1.22 23.11 -8.56
C ASN A 571 1.46 23.55 -10.02
N THR A 572 1.29 22.65 -10.99
CA THR A 572 1.65 22.92 -12.40
C THR A 572 0.68 23.85 -13.13
N ASN A 573 -0.55 24.01 -12.66
CA ASN A 573 -1.57 24.83 -13.33
C ASN A 573 -1.69 26.27 -12.78
N THR A 574 -1.20 26.51 -11.56
CA THR A 574 -1.21 27.80 -10.86
C THR A 574 -0.16 27.77 -9.73
N ASN A 575 0.33 28.93 -9.29
CA ASN A 575 0.94 29.00 -7.94
C ASN A 575 -0.11 28.50 -6.92
N LEU A 576 0.32 27.84 -5.84
CA LEU A 576 -0.60 27.47 -4.75
C LEU A 576 -1.26 28.74 -4.20
N ASP A 577 -2.47 29.04 -4.65
CA ASP A 577 -3.20 30.25 -4.29
C ASP A 577 -4.59 29.90 -3.72
N THR A 578 -5.29 30.94 -3.27
CA THR A 578 -6.54 30.85 -2.52
C THR A 578 -7.67 30.07 -3.21
N ALA A 579 -7.60 29.85 -4.54
CA ALA A 579 -8.62 29.16 -5.32
C ALA A 579 -8.56 27.63 -5.21
N ASP A 580 -7.51 27.09 -4.59
CA ASP A 580 -7.16 25.67 -4.63
C ASP A 580 -7.54 24.89 -3.34
N ALA A 581 -8.32 25.48 -2.42
CA ALA A 581 -8.81 24.80 -1.19
C ALA A 581 -10.35 24.72 -1.13
N GLY A 582 -10.89 23.50 -0.99
CA GLY A 582 -12.33 23.20 -0.97
C GLY A 582 -12.76 22.63 0.38
N TRP A 583 -13.98 22.94 0.82
CA TRP A 583 -14.36 22.70 2.22
C TRP A 583 -15.79 22.19 2.45
N SER A 584 -15.94 21.26 3.41
CA SER A 584 -17.22 20.65 3.84
C SER A 584 -17.46 20.66 5.37
N SER A 585 -16.53 21.21 6.15
CA SER A 585 -16.52 21.27 7.62
C SER A 585 -17.59 22.17 8.30
N SER A 586 -17.63 22.20 9.64
CA SER A 586 -18.17 23.33 10.43
C SER A 586 -17.14 23.93 11.38
N ASP A 587 -15.98 23.30 11.56
CA ASP A 587 -15.06 23.60 12.65
C ASP A 587 -13.83 24.38 12.18
N GLY A 588 -13.10 24.95 13.13
CA GLY A 588 -11.90 25.73 12.84
C GLY A 588 -10.80 24.87 12.21
N TRP A 589 -10.16 25.34 11.14
CA TRP A 589 -8.99 24.69 10.53
C TRP A 589 -7.95 25.75 10.18
N ASN A 590 -6.68 25.38 10.27
CA ASN A 590 -5.58 26.20 9.80
C ASN A 590 -4.56 25.39 9.00
N TYR A 591 -4.17 25.90 7.83
CA TYR A 591 -2.99 25.42 7.13
C TYR A 591 -2.07 26.58 6.77
N PHE A 592 -0.79 26.25 6.64
CA PHE A 592 0.28 27.15 6.30
C PHE A 592 0.92 26.73 4.99
N VAL A 593 1.19 27.70 4.14
CA VAL A 593 2.13 27.52 3.03
C VAL A 593 3.39 28.27 3.43
N ASP A 594 4.45 27.51 3.66
CA ASP A 594 5.76 28.02 4.04
C ASP A 594 6.70 27.94 2.83
N TRP A 595 7.54 28.96 2.71
CA TRP A 595 8.43 29.06 1.57
C TRP A 595 9.86 29.33 2.05
N PRO A 596 10.76 28.33 2.03
CA PRO A 596 12.10 28.52 2.54
C PRO A 596 12.88 29.50 1.65
N ILE A 597 13.60 30.43 2.28
CA ILE A 597 14.54 31.32 1.59
C ILE A 597 15.94 30.81 1.88
N SER A 598 16.62 30.38 0.83
CA SER A 598 18.00 29.91 0.83
C SER A 598 18.91 31.11 0.54
N VAL A 599 19.72 31.50 1.51
CA VAL A 599 20.65 32.63 1.41
C VAL A 599 22.06 32.08 1.32
N ASN A 600 22.70 32.27 0.17
CA ASN A 600 24.11 31.98 -0.04
C ASN A 600 24.89 33.28 0.14
N VAL A 601 26.00 33.23 0.86
CA VAL A 601 26.89 34.36 1.09
C VAL A 601 28.28 33.91 0.68
N GLU A 602 28.80 34.56 -0.34
CA GLU A 602 30.08 34.25 -0.95
C GLU A 602 30.90 35.53 -1.05
N ASP A 603 32.21 35.42 -1.27
CA ASP A 603 33.03 36.57 -1.61
C ASP A 603 33.08 36.83 -3.12
N GLY A 604 33.80 37.87 -3.53
CA GLY A 604 33.92 38.28 -4.93
C GLY A 604 34.39 37.21 -5.93
N VAL A 605 34.89 36.06 -5.47
CA VAL A 605 35.30 34.94 -6.34
C VAL A 605 34.46 33.67 -6.14
N GLY A 606 33.38 33.74 -5.37
CA GLY A 606 32.49 32.61 -5.09
C GLY A 606 32.93 31.71 -3.93
N ILE A 607 33.90 32.11 -3.10
CA ILE A 607 34.24 31.34 -1.90
C ILE A 607 33.16 31.57 -0.84
N PRO A 608 32.61 30.51 -0.22
CA PRO A 608 31.56 30.68 0.77
C PRO A 608 32.03 31.37 2.05
N ILE A 609 31.23 32.31 2.55
CA ILE A 609 31.52 33.11 3.74
C ILE A 609 30.72 32.57 4.94
N PRO A 610 31.38 31.89 5.91
CA PRO A 610 30.70 31.43 7.11
C PRO A 610 30.44 32.56 8.11
N ASN A 611 29.45 32.35 8.98
CA ASN A 611 29.07 33.25 10.07
C ASN A 611 28.55 34.64 9.65
N ALA A 612 28.26 34.85 8.36
CA ALA A 612 27.56 36.04 7.91
C ALA A 612 26.17 36.07 8.56
N GLN A 613 25.81 37.16 9.22
CA GLN A 613 24.51 37.27 9.89
C GLN A 613 23.43 37.53 8.85
N VAL A 614 22.35 36.78 8.90
CA VAL A 614 21.23 36.87 7.96
C VAL A 614 19.96 37.18 8.75
N THR A 615 19.30 38.26 8.36
CA THR A 615 17.99 38.67 8.89
C THR A 615 16.99 38.75 7.75
N ILE A 616 15.86 38.07 7.86
CA ILE A 616 14.76 38.16 6.89
C ILE A 616 13.60 38.88 7.55
N THR A 617 13.19 40.00 6.96
CA THR A 617 12.11 40.84 7.46
C THR A 617 10.96 40.88 6.45
N ARG A 618 9.73 40.72 6.92
CA ARG A 618 8.53 40.90 6.09
C ARG A 618 8.24 42.39 5.94
N ASP A 619 8.21 42.90 4.72
CA ASP A 619 8.14 44.34 4.46
C ASP A 619 6.82 44.97 4.92
N SER A 620 5.72 44.21 4.93
CA SER A 620 4.38 44.72 5.24
C SER A 620 4.22 45.24 6.68
N ASP A 621 4.95 44.66 7.63
CA ASP A 621 4.84 44.96 9.06
C ASP A 621 6.18 45.01 9.79
N SER A 622 7.29 44.89 9.05
CA SER A 622 8.65 44.89 9.60
C SER A 622 8.89 43.77 10.62
N GLN A 623 8.12 42.68 10.56
CA GLN A 623 8.33 41.53 11.42
C GLN A 623 9.59 40.77 10.95
N VAL A 624 10.53 40.51 11.86
CA VAL A 624 11.66 39.62 11.60
C VAL A 624 11.14 38.19 11.61
N MET A 625 11.21 37.55 10.44
CA MET A 625 10.76 36.18 10.22
C MET A 625 11.88 35.17 10.49
N TYR A 626 13.12 35.56 10.22
CA TYR A 626 14.31 34.74 10.48
C TYR A 626 15.47 35.62 10.92
N SER A 627 16.27 35.13 11.86
CA SER A 627 17.57 35.72 12.21
C SER A 627 18.53 34.60 12.60
N GLY A 628 19.66 34.52 11.90
CA GLY A 628 20.65 33.46 12.07
C GLY A 628 21.94 33.78 11.34
N SER A 629 22.78 32.78 11.11
CA SER A 629 24.05 32.98 10.41
C SER A 629 24.36 31.85 9.42
N THR A 630 25.12 32.16 8.38
CA THR A 630 25.59 31.15 7.42
C THR A 630 26.49 30.10 8.09
N GLY A 631 26.35 28.85 7.64
CA GLY A 631 27.22 27.75 8.04
C GLY A 631 28.59 27.80 7.36
N SER A 632 29.39 26.76 7.55
CA SER A 632 30.72 26.61 6.89
C SER A 632 30.66 26.65 5.37
N SER A 633 29.50 26.32 4.78
CA SER A 633 29.23 26.37 3.35
C SER A 633 28.79 27.76 2.85
N GLY A 634 28.85 28.81 3.68
CA GLY A 634 28.35 30.14 3.35
C GLY A 634 26.84 30.21 3.12
N ARG A 635 26.11 29.12 3.40
CA ARG A 635 24.67 29.01 3.16
C ARG A 635 23.91 28.98 4.48
N VAL A 636 22.72 29.57 4.46
CA VAL A 636 21.68 29.38 5.48
C VAL A 636 20.32 29.21 4.80
N ILE A 637 19.50 28.31 5.31
CA ILE A 637 18.12 28.13 4.86
C ILE A 637 17.22 28.67 5.96
N ALA A 638 16.50 29.73 5.67
CA ALA A 638 15.48 30.27 6.55
C ALA A 638 14.18 29.51 6.33
N GLU A 639 13.89 28.56 7.20
CA GLU A 639 12.63 27.83 7.25
C GLU A 639 11.54 28.66 7.95
N ASN A 640 10.28 28.26 7.81
CA ASN A 640 9.11 28.88 8.46
C ASN A 640 8.85 30.35 8.06
N ILE A 641 9.28 30.76 6.87
CA ILE A 641 8.85 32.00 6.26
C ILE A 641 7.43 31.79 5.73
N ARG A 642 6.46 32.02 6.63
CA ARG A 642 5.04 31.85 6.33
C ARG A 642 4.58 32.82 5.26
N PHE A 643 4.06 32.26 4.18
CA PHE A 643 3.58 33.00 3.02
C PHE A 643 2.06 33.17 3.06
N PHE A 644 1.37 32.11 3.44
CA PHE A 644 -0.08 32.10 3.48
C PHE A 644 -0.57 31.34 4.69
N GLU A 645 -1.52 31.94 5.41
CA GLU A 645 -2.27 31.28 6.46
C GLU A 645 -3.75 31.34 6.12
N VAL A 646 -4.38 30.17 6.06
CA VAL A 646 -5.82 30.09 5.90
C VAL A 646 -6.39 29.58 7.18
N VAL A 647 -7.27 30.39 7.77
CA VAL A 647 -8.01 30.02 8.97
C VAL A 647 -9.48 29.94 8.59
N GLY A 648 -10.02 28.73 8.44
CA GLY A 648 -11.45 28.56 8.34
C GLY A 648 -12.10 28.48 9.71
N HIS A 649 -13.31 29.02 9.83
CA HIS A 649 -14.26 28.81 10.92
C HIS A 649 -15.65 28.63 10.31
N THR A 650 -16.63 28.14 11.09
CA THR A 650 -18.01 27.89 10.64
C THR A 650 -18.57 29.00 9.73
N GLY A 651 -18.65 28.73 8.42
CA GLY A 651 -19.20 29.65 7.41
C GLY A 651 -18.34 30.86 7.06
N LYS A 652 -17.07 30.93 7.49
CA LYS A 652 -16.13 32.00 7.16
C LYS A 652 -14.72 31.47 6.99
N THR A 653 -14.16 31.66 5.80
CA THR A 653 -12.71 31.47 5.56
C THR A 653 -12.03 32.82 5.73
N TYR A 654 -11.07 32.89 6.65
CA TYR A 654 -10.16 34.02 6.79
C TYR A 654 -8.86 33.68 6.06
N TYR A 655 -8.45 34.57 5.19
CA TYR A 655 -7.17 34.50 4.52
C TYR A 655 -6.27 35.53 5.18
N VAL A 656 -5.22 35.07 5.84
CA VAL A 656 -4.13 35.93 6.30
C VAL A 656 -3.06 35.82 5.23
N ASN A 657 -3.15 36.74 4.29
CA ASN A 657 -2.13 36.86 3.27
C ASN A 657 -0.87 37.47 3.91
N HIS A 658 0.21 36.69 3.96
CA HIS A 658 1.52 37.18 4.35
C HIS A 658 2.40 37.50 3.13
N GLU A 659 1.82 37.54 1.92
CA GLU A 659 2.42 38.08 0.70
C GLU A 659 2.84 39.53 0.94
N GLY A 660 4.09 39.67 1.35
CA GLY A 660 4.85 40.88 1.20
C GLY A 660 6.16 40.49 0.53
N PRO A 661 6.80 41.37 -0.23
CA PRO A 661 8.23 41.22 -0.45
C PRO A 661 8.92 41.05 0.90
N TYR A 662 9.92 40.18 0.94
CA TYR A 662 10.78 40.03 2.09
C TYR A 662 12.08 40.76 1.83
N THR A 663 12.57 41.53 2.79
CA THR A 663 13.92 42.07 2.75
C THR A 663 14.86 41.08 3.44
N VAL A 664 15.78 40.49 2.67
CA VAL A 664 16.91 39.73 3.21
C VAL A 664 18.06 40.70 3.44
N GLU A 665 18.48 40.85 4.69
CA GLU A 665 19.65 41.59 5.11
C GLU A 665 20.76 40.60 5.47
N VAL A 666 21.95 40.81 4.91
CA VAL A 666 23.16 40.08 5.28
C VAL A 666 24.19 41.07 5.82
N VAL A 667 24.79 40.73 6.96
CA VAL A 667 25.85 41.52 7.61
C VAL A 667 27.13 40.70 7.67
N TYR A 668 28.15 41.18 6.98
CA TYR A 668 29.51 40.65 7.00
C TYR A 668 30.51 41.78 6.72
N GLY A 669 30.94 42.47 7.78
CA GLY A 669 31.66 43.75 7.68
C GLY A 669 30.72 44.88 7.28
N ASP A 670 30.27 44.86 6.02
CA ASP A 670 29.22 45.73 5.49
C ASP A 670 27.83 45.07 5.61
N THR A 671 26.78 45.88 5.42
CA THR A 671 25.40 45.40 5.32
C THR A 671 24.95 45.46 3.87
N GLN A 672 24.43 44.35 3.35
CA GLN A 672 23.73 44.30 2.07
C GLN A 672 22.28 43.88 2.29
N THR A 673 21.36 44.49 1.54
CA THR A 673 19.95 44.12 1.56
C THR A 673 19.46 43.78 0.16
N ARG A 674 18.59 42.79 0.03
CA ARG A 674 17.90 42.47 -1.23
C ARG A 674 16.43 42.16 -0.98
N PRO A 675 15.52 42.70 -1.81
CA PRO A 675 14.14 42.26 -1.82
C PRO A 675 14.04 40.88 -2.45
N VAL A 676 13.13 40.06 -1.92
CA VAL A 676 12.81 38.71 -2.39
C VAL A 676 11.31 38.65 -2.60
N ALA A 677 10.90 38.22 -3.79
CA ALA A 677 9.50 38.08 -4.17
C ALA A 677 9.18 36.62 -4.49
N TYR A 678 7.92 36.25 -4.26
CA TYR A 678 7.38 34.93 -4.51
C TYR A 678 7.15 34.72 -6.02
N ASP A 679 8.14 34.17 -6.71
CA ASP A 679 8.02 33.52 -8.03
C ASP A 679 9.35 32.95 -8.54
N THR A 680 10.49 33.54 -8.19
CA THR A 680 11.76 33.23 -8.90
C THR A 680 13.05 33.36 -8.08
N SER A 681 13.02 33.86 -6.84
CA SER A 681 14.25 34.19 -6.08
C SER A 681 14.42 33.44 -4.74
N LYS A 682 13.96 32.19 -4.63
CA LYS A 682 14.10 31.40 -3.39
C LYS A 682 15.54 31.21 -2.94
N ASP A 683 16.46 31.22 -3.91
CA ASP A 683 17.90 31.23 -3.68
C ASP A 683 18.42 32.65 -3.93
N VAL A 684 18.97 33.28 -2.90
CA VAL A 684 19.53 34.63 -2.96
C VAL A 684 21.01 34.56 -2.61
N THR A 685 21.86 34.93 -3.57
CA THR A 685 23.32 34.98 -3.35
C THR A 685 23.77 36.41 -3.09
N PHE A 686 24.38 36.64 -1.93
CA PHE A 686 25.06 37.88 -1.58
C PHE A 686 26.57 37.71 -1.78
N ILE A 687 27.19 38.72 -2.36
CA ILE A 687 28.63 38.72 -2.66
C ILE A 687 29.27 39.82 -1.83
N PHE A 688 30.11 39.46 -0.86
CA PHE A 688 30.80 40.40 0.03
C PHE A 688 32.28 40.56 -0.30
N GLY A 689 32.73 41.80 -0.22
CA GLY A 689 34.00 42.21 -0.78
C GLY A 689 33.90 42.27 -2.30
N ALA A 690 34.31 43.40 -2.89
CA ALA A 690 35.02 43.29 -4.16
C ALA A 690 36.29 42.53 -3.79
N GLY A 691 36.24 41.21 -3.75
CA GLY A 691 37.43 40.41 -3.53
C GLY A 691 38.38 40.83 -4.63
N VAL A 692 39.35 41.68 -4.31
CA VAL A 692 40.50 41.87 -5.17
C VAL A 692 41.07 40.49 -5.22
N CYS A 693 40.82 39.82 -6.34
CA CYS A 693 41.31 38.47 -6.53
C CYS A 693 42.81 38.54 -6.21
N PRO A 694 43.35 37.69 -5.32
CA PRO A 694 44.74 37.75 -4.90
C PRO A 694 45.69 37.23 -6.00
N ASP A 695 45.36 37.53 -7.25
CA ASP A 695 46.22 37.49 -8.41
C ASP A 695 47.11 38.72 -8.35
N VAL A 696 48.14 38.59 -7.53
CA VAL A 696 49.11 39.65 -7.27
C VAL A 696 50.01 39.87 -8.49
N ASN A 697 49.97 38.97 -9.47
CA ASN A 697 50.77 39.07 -10.69
C ASN A 697 49.97 39.57 -11.92
N SER A 698 48.64 39.65 -11.80
CA SER A 698 47.68 40.08 -12.83
C SER A 698 47.64 39.19 -14.08
N ASP A 699 47.83 37.87 -13.97
CA ASP A 699 47.72 36.92 -15.08
C ASP A 699 46.31 36.31 -15.27
N GLY A 700 45.37 36.65 -14.40
CA GLY A 700 43.99 36.17 -14.39
C GLY A 700 43.80 34.84 -13.66
N ALA A 701 44.82 34.31 -12.99
CA ALA A 701 44.72 33.13 -12.15
C ALA A 701 45.36 33.39 -10.78
N VAL A 702 44.88 32.69 -9.76
CA VAL A 702 45.57 32.61 -8.48
C VAL A 702 46.25 31.25 -8.41
N ASP A 703 47.57 31.23 -8.55
CA ASP A 703 48.35 30.00 -8.56
C ASP A 703 49.55 30.05 -7.59
N ILE A 704 50.42 29.05 -7.73
CA ILE A 704 51.58 28.92 -6.84
C ILE A 704 52.54 30.10 -6.96
N MET A 705 52.51 30.84 -8.07
CA MET A 705 53.31 32.01 -8.33
C MET A 705 52.82 33.21 -7.50
N ASP A 706 51.51 33.42 -7.40
CA ASP A 706 50.93 34.44 -6.52
C ASP A 706 51.28 34.15 -5.07
N LEU A 707 51.15 32.89 -4.66
CA LEU A 707 51.52 32.48 -3.31
C LEU A 707 53.01 32.71 -3.04
N ALA A 708 53.88 32.38 -4.00
CA ALA A 708 55.31 32.61 -3.88
C ALA A 708 55.66 34.10 -3.78
N MET A 709 54.95 34.97 -4.51
CA MET A 709 55.12 36.41 -4.47
C MET A 709 54.70 36.99 -3.10
N VAL A 710 53.54 36.60 -2.58
CA VAL A 710 53.09 37.03 -1.24
C VAL A 710 54.01 36.52 -0.13
N ILE A 711 54.46 35.25 -0.20
CA ILE A 711 55.47 34.72 0.74
C ILE A 711 56.78 35.50 0.65
N PHE A 712 57.23 35.88 -0.55
CA PHE A 712 58.46 36.65 -0.74
C PHE A 712 58.37 38.05 -0.10
N ALA A 713 57.19 38.68 -0.13
CA ALA A 713 56.95 39.99 0.47
C ALA A 713 56.57 39.94 1.96
N GLN A 714 56.50 38.76 2.59
CA GLN A 714 56.14 38.63 4.00
C GLN A 714 57.03 39.49 4.92
N GLY A 715 56.40 40.27 5.81
CA GLY A 715 57.06 41.16 6.76
C GLY A 715 57.34 42.56 6.22
N ARG A 716 56.94 42.86 4.98
CA ARG A 716 56.95 44.23 4.41
C ARG A 716 55.70 44.97 4.89
N ASP A 717 55.85 46.25 5.21
CA ASP A 717 54.73 47.12 5.59
C ASP A 717 54.82 48.47 4.87
N GLN A 718 53.78 49.29 5.02
CA GLN A 718 53.66 50.62 4.40
C GLN A 718 54.81 51.60 4.69
N ASN A 719 55.68 51.34 5.67
CA ASN A 719 56.89 52.13 5.95
C ASN A 719 58.12 51.64 5.20
N ASP A 720 58.06 50.50 4.49
CA ASP A 720 59.16 50.03 3.65
C ASP A 720 59.40 51.05 2.51
N PRO A 721 60.65 51.52 2.29
CA PRO A 721 60.96 52.47 1.20
C PRO A 721 60.54 51.98 -0.20
N TYR A 722 60.31 50.68 -0.34
CA TYR A 722 59.89 50.02 -1.58
C TYR A 722 58.44 49.50 -1.49
N TRP A 723 57.62 50.00 -0.58
CA TRP A 723 56.24 49.53 -0.39
C TRP A 723 55.42 49.49 -1.68
N HIS A 724 55.61 50.46 -2.59
CA HIS A 724 54.99 50.49 -3.93
C HIS A 724 55.29 49.28 -4.83
N ALA A 725 56.26 48.41 -4.46
CA ALA A 725 56.56 47.17 -5.16
C ALA A 725 55.97 45.93 -4.46
N TYR A 726 55.33 46.10 -3.30
CA TYR A 726 54.74 45.04 -2.47
C TYR A 726 53.29 45.32 -2.08
N ASP A 727 52.79 46.54 -2.28
CA ASP A 727 51.42 46.96 -1.94
C ASP A 727 50.34 46.09 -2.58
N HIS A 728 50.55 45.63 -3.82
CA HIS A 728 49.67 44.69 -4.49
C HIS A 728 49.73 43.25 -3.94
N MET A 729 50.70 42.93 -3.06
CA MET A 729 50.81 41.64 -2.37
C MET A 729 50.17 41.66 -0.96
N ASP A 730 49.79 42.85 -0.48
CA ASP A 730 48.95 43.05 0.71
C ASP A 730 47.48 42.86 0.30
N VAL A 731 47.12 41.60 0.03
CA VAL A 731 45.81 41.22 -0.49
C VAL A 731 44.69 41.37 0.55
N THR A 732 45.04 41.64 1.81
CA THR A 732 44.12 42.00 2.89
C THR A 732 43.98 43.50 3.09
N ASP A 733 44.80 44.32 2.43
CA ASP A 733 44.84 45.80 2.49
C ASP A 733 44.97 46.34 3.93
N ASP A 734 45.74 45.66 4.77
CA ASP A 734 45.93 46.03 6.18
C ASP A 734 47.17 46.92 6.42
N GLY A 735 47.93 47.20 5.36
CA GLY A 735 49.16 47.97 5.34
C GLY A 735 50.41 47.13 5.62
N MET A 736 50.32 45.80 5.66
CA MET A 736 51.41 44.87 5.92
C MET A 736 51.20 43.49 5.28
N VAL A 737 52.13 43.06 4.42
CA VAL A 737 52.12 41.68 3.91
C VAL A 737 52.51 40.70 5.03
N ASN A 738 51.56 39.89 5.49
CA ASN A 738 51.70 39.00 6.63
C ASN A 738 51.12 37.59 6.37
N PHE A 739 50.86 36.81 7.43
CA PHE A 739 50.35 35.43 7.28
C PHE A 739 48.89 35.38 6.84
N ASP A 740 48.11 36.44 7.08
CA ASP A 740 46.72 36.52 6.68
C ASP A 740 46.63 36.69 5.16
N ASP A 741 47.53 37.46 4.53
CA ASP A 741 47.67 37.54 3.07
C ASP A 741 48.02 36.19 2.43
N ILE A 742 49.00 35.49 3.01
CA ILE A 742 49.40 34.14 2.55
C ILE A 742 48.21 33.18 2.64
N SER A 743 47.49 33.21 3.77
CA SER A 743 46.31 32.37 3.99
C SER A 743 45.19 32.71 2.99
N ARG A 744 45.03 34.01 2.67
CA ARG A 744 44.10 34.49 1.65
C ARG A 744 44.45 33.92 0.28
N VAL A 745 45.70 34.03 -0.18
CA VAL A 745 46.12 33.45 -1.48
C VAL A 745 45.95 31.93 -1.51
N ILE A 746 46.30 31.23 -0.42
CA ILE A 746 46.12 29.77 -0.31
C ILE A 746 44.66 29.38 -0.50
N SER A 747 43.72 30.11 0.10
CA SER A 747 42.28 29.85 -0.04
C SER A 747 41.75 30.01 -1.47
N TYR A 748 42.51 30.68 -2.35
CA TYR A 748 42.17 30.99 -3.73
C TYR A 748 43.00 30.19 -4.75
N LEU A 749 43.91 29.31 -4.32
CA LEU A 749 44.74 28.54 -5.25
C LEU A 749 43.88 27.70 -6.22
N GLY A 750 44.09 27.93 -7.51
CA GLY A 750 43.38 27.26 -8.61
C GLY A 750 42.14 28.00 -9.12
N TYR A 751 41.81 29.17 -8.56
CA TYR A 751 40.73 30.02 -9.07
C TYR A 751 41.21 30.94 -10.20
N THR A 752 40.31 31.26 -11.14
CA THR A 752 40.53 32.27 -12.19
C THR A 752 39.83 33.56 -11.81
N CYS A 753 40.55 34.69 -11.87
CA CYS A 753 40.04 36.02 -11.62
C CYS A 753 39.39 36.56 -12.90
N SER A 754 38.11 36.94 -12.84
CA SER A 754 37.34 37.45 -13.99
C SER A 754 37.36 38.97 -14.12
#